data_AF-A0A7C8DE85-F1
#
_entry.id   AF-A0A7C8DE85-F1
#
_cell.length_a   1.000
_cell.length_b   1.000
_cell.length_c   1.000
_cell.angle_alpha   90.00
_cell.angle_beta   90.00
_cell.angle_gamma   90.00
#
_symmetry.space_group_name_H-M   'P 1'
#
loop_
_entity.id
_entity.type
_entity.pdbx_description
1 polymer ?
#
loop_
_entity_poly.entity_id
_entity_poly.type
_entity_poly.pdbx_seq_one_letter_code
_entity_poly.pdbx_strand_id
1 'polypeptide(L)'
;MNAARVVLAAAILLMGVWANLNSDVIDGWVDDGIAVQSDEPVSLVGLQEEEEWLIVRVQFPGKPFSQSKADSMLRGAGSAASYIEQMSGSDSSLIITEVSEIWTSPHPEGHWGADSTDERDIGVTSLIEESVEALLVGIDLSRWDFDNDGTVDRLLILHSGGAQESGSGANAIWSHMSWLDEPFEIGDWSVSHYTIASLDSGIGTVVHEMLHQMGAHDLYDVHSDLPSSSWNGLGDWDIMASGNWNGNGAVPSMPGAATLDLIGAKRSTLVDGDIGGSFVLGPISDGGIGLAIEIAPGETIWITLRADSGFDSALPGHGIIVEHSDDNNGNAPDNLVNTDPENAWVKIIEADGDDALQRSRDSGSVGDAFSVGDEFGADGMMIRDNRGRLVTWSATVVTISSESATVEIEPKGESSVEVLTPRGPIQFISGELTYARITASQACTLEVSLSTTQSESQVQPEYIDIPVGTYDIEILGNPSSTSDSGSVRGTIGCEGEVKTNIDLDWFLIGHRLSIEELYVVVAWESSSSVELMLEYEGEEERTYSIAVEGAAARIATTSTPISLFPGDSIILDIEPDGLMEPGMIARGNLVLSDSHGSELRIPLLLEAESPFTGDGWVAWLAEPSNGLLVICVLLAISIVSGGRSQLQLPPESD
;
A
#
# COMPACT_ATOMS: atom_id res chain seq x y z
N MET A 1 27.72 -59.49 -15.31
CA MET A 1 27.78 -58.00 -15.23
C MET A 1 29.23 -57.56 -15.30
N ASN A 2 29.54 -56.53 -16.08
CA ASN A 2 30.89 -55.96 -16.15
C ASN A 2 31.17 -55.19 -14.85
N ALA A 3 32.29 -55.45 -14.16
CA ALA A 3 32.59 -54.82 -12.86
C ALA A 3 32.56 -53.29 -12.93
N ALA A 4 32.99 -52.72 -14.07
CA ALA A 4 32.91 -51.29 -14.34
C ALA A 4 31.47 -50.73 -14.33
N ARG A 5 30.47 -51.50 -14.81
CA ARG A 5 29.06 -51.07 -14.79
C ARG A 5 28.48 -51.08 -13.37
N VAL A 6 28.93 -52.01 -12.54
CA VAL A 6 28.51 -52.09 -11.13
C VAL A 6 29.07 -50.92 -10.34
N VAL A 7 30.36 -50.60 -10.55
CA VAL A 7 31.00 -49.44 -9.91
C VAL A 7 30.35 -48.14 -10.35
N LEU A 8 30.04 -47.97 -11.64
CA LEU A 8 29.37 -46.79 -12.15
C LEU A 8 27.94 -46.64 -11.60
N ALA A 9 27.16 -47.71 -11.58
CA ALA A 9 25.81 -47.69 -11.00
C ALA A 9 25.83 -47.38 -9.49
N ALA A 10 26.82 -47.90 -8.75
CA ALA A 10 26.99 -47.59 -7.33
C ALA A 10 27.37 -46.12 -7.10
N ALA A 11 28.22 -45.54 -7.95
CA ALA A 11 28.59 -44.13 -7.86
C ALA A 11 27.39 -43.19 -8.11
N ILE A 12 26.55 -43.51 -9.10
CA ILE A 12 25.33 -42.74 -9.41
C ILE A 12 24.31 -42.85 -8.28
N LEU A 13 24.14 -44.04 -7.68
CA LEU A 13 23.27 -44.21 -6.51
C LEU A 13 23.76 -43.42 -5.29
N LEU A 14 25.06 -43.42 -5.03
CA LEU A 14 25.65 -42.63 -3.94
C LEU A 14 25.44 -41.13 -4.15
N MET A 15 25.48 -40.66 -5.40
CA MET A 15 25.17 -39.27 -5.76
C MET A 15 23.71 -38.93 -5.49
N GLY A 16 22.76 -39.78 -5.89
CA GLY A 16 21.34 -39.57 -5.61
C GLY A 16 21.00 -39.60 -4.12
N VAL A 17 21.60 -40.54 -3.35
CA VAL A 17 21.42 -40.60 -1.89
C VAL A 17 22.04 -39.39 -1.20
N TRP A 18 23.19 -38.91 -1.68
CA TRP A 18 23.80 -37.70 -1.14
C TRP A 18 22.93 -36.47 -1.41
N ALA A 19 22.36 -36.33 -2.62
CA ALA A 19 21.45 -35.22 -2.95
C ALA A 19 20.19 -35.22 -2.05
N ASN A 20 19.59 -36.38 -1.81
CA ASN A 20 18.42 -36.50 -0.92
C ASN A 20 18.74 -36.26 0.57
N LEU A 21 19.96 -36.57 1.03
CA LEU A 21 20.39 -36.27 2.41
C LEU A 21 20.78 -34.80 2.62
N ASN A 22 20.90 -34.02 1.55
CA ASN A 22 21.23 -32.59 1.57
C ASN A 22 20.18 -31.82 0.75
N SER A 23 18.89 -32.13 0.99
CA SER A 23 17.74 -31.51 0.35
C SER A 23 17.84 -29.99 0.35
N ASP A 24 18.11 -29.39 1.52
CA ASP A 24 18.12 -27.94 1.71
C ASP A 24 19.12 -27.21 0.80
N VAL A 25 20.22 -27.87 0.41
CA VAL A 25 21.23 -27.29 -0.50
C VAL A 25 20.84 -27.45 -1.97
N ILE A 26 20.21 -28.57 -2.32
CA ILE A 26 19.84 -28.89 -3.70
C ILE A 26 18.56 -28.16 -4.09
N ASP A 27 17.57 -28.18 -3.21
CA ASP A 27 16.28 -27.56 -3.40
C ASP A 27 16.46 -26.02 -3.40
N GLY A 28 17.25 -25.47 -2.46
CA GLY A 28 17.60 -24.04 -2.45
C GLY A 28 18.43 -23.55 -3.67
N TRP A 29 19.27 -24.40 -4.28
CA TRP A 29 19.97 -24.05 -5.53
C TRP A 29 19.08 -24.01 -6.76
N VAL A 30 17.97 -24.75 -6.74
CA VAL A 30 16.99 -24.75 -7.82
C VAL A 30 16.02 -23.59 -7.64
N ASP A 31 15.64 -23.25 -6.41
CA ASP A 31 14.84 -22.05 -6.11
C ASP A 31 15.59 -20.75 -6.49
N ASP A 32 16.90 -20.66 -6.25
CA ASP A 32 17.73 -19.54 -6.71
C ASP A 32 17.91 -19.47 -8.24
N GLY A 33 17.62 -20.57 -8.95
CA GLY A 33 17.90 -20.76 -10.38
C GLY A 33 16.68 -20.84 -11.29
N ILE A 34 15.49 -21.08 -10.73
CA ILE A 34 14.22 -20.87 -11.40
C ILE A 34 13.98 -19.37 -11.31
N ALA A 35 14.23 -18.67 -12.41
CA ALA A 35 13.51 -17.43 -12.64
C ALA A 35 12.03 -17.80 -12.52
N VAL A 36 11.42 -17.46 -11.39
CA VAL A 36 9.99 -17.23 -11.29
C VAL A 36 9.65 -16.50 -12.56
N GLN A 37 8.80 -17.10 -13.39
CA GLN A 37 8.22 -16.37 -14.49
C GLN A 37 7.59 -15.16 -13.82
N SER A 38 8.24 -14.02 -14.00
CA SER A 38 7.80 -12.78 -13.43
C SER A 38 6.51 -12.48 -14.16
N ASP A 39 5.39 -12.94 -13.60
CA ASP A 39 4.15 -12.18 -13.65
C ASP A 39 4.49 -10.87 -12.91
N GLU A 40 5.25 -10.00 -13.58
CA GLU A 40 5.34 -8.60 -13.15
C GLU A 40 3.88 -8.14 -13.19
N PRO A 41 3.29 -7.78 -12.03
CA PRO A 41 1.95 -7.23 -12.05
C PRO A 41 1.96 -6.03 -12.99
N VAL A 42 0.95 -5.94 -13.88
CA VAL A 42 0.73 -4.75 -14.71
C VAL A 42 0.77 -3.55 -13.77
N SER A 43 1.72 -2.65 -14.00
CA SER A 43 1.91 -1.49 -13.13
C SER A 43 1.01 -0.37 -13.60
N LEU A 44 0.25 0.23 -12.68
CA LEU A 44 -0.55 1.40 -13.01
C LEU A 44 0.35 2.53 -13.51
N VAL A 45 -0.02 3.11 -14.65
CA VAL A 45 0.66 4.27 -15.22
C VAL A 45 0.09 5.55 -14.61
N GLY A 46 0.94 6.42 -14.06
CA GLY A 46 0.56 7.72 -13.51
C GLY A 46 -0.06 8.68 -14.54
N LEU A 47 -0.31 9.93 -14.12
CA LEU A 47 -0.90 10.97 -14.97
C LEU A 47 -0.05 11.26 -16.23
N GLN A 48 -0.68 11.34 -17.40
CA GLN A 48 -0.02 11.65 -18.66
C GLN A 48 -0.23 13.11 -19.10
N GLU A 49 0.70 13.66 -19.91
CA GLU A 49 0.54 14.99 -20.52
C GLU A 49 -0.66 15.04 -21.48
N GLU A 50 -0.81 13.99 -22.31
CA GLU A 50 -1.99 13.76 -23.16
C GLU A 50 -2.76 12.58 -22.58
N GLU A 51 -3.66 12.89 -21.66
CA GLU A 51 -4.47 11.89 -20.99
C GLU A 51 -5.62 11.45 -21.92
N GLU A 52 -5.82 10.15 -22.07
CA GLU A 52 -6.84 9.56 -22.95
C GLU A 52 -7.72 8.59 -22.18
N TRP A 53 -9.03 8.81 -22.13
CA TRP A 53 -9.98 7.87 -21.51
C TRP A 53 -10.82 7.15 -22.56
N LEU A 54 -10.79 5.82 -22.54
CA LEU A 54 -11.67 4.97 -23.34
C LEU A 54 -12.97 4.71 -22.57
N ILE A 55 -14.10 5.09 -23.16
CA ILE A 55 -15.40 4.94 -22.53
C ILE A 55 -16.26 3.92 -23.25
N VAL A 56 -16.59 2.86 -22.52
CA VAL A 56 -17.62 1.89 -22.90
C VAL A 56 -18.93 2.30 -22.25
N ARG A 57 -19.97 2.49 -23.07
CA ARG A 57 -21.30 2.93 -22.61
C ARG A 57 -22.23 1.75 -22.50
N VAL A 58 -22.77 1.53 -21.29
CA VAL A 58 -23.65 0.42 -20.97
C VAL A 58 -25.05 0.90 -20.65
N GLN A 59 -26.07 0.23 -21.20
CA GLN A 59 -27.46 0.44 -20.81
C GLN A 59 -28.17 -0.84 -20.39
N PHE A 60 -29.07 -0.72 -19.40
CA PHE A 60 -29.90 -1.82 -18.92
C PHE A 60 -31.32 -1.79 -19.51
N PRO A 61 -32.02 -2.93 -19.59
CA PRO A 61 -33.43 -2.99 -19.97
C PRO A 61 -34.30 -2.02 -19.15
N GLY A 62 -34.96 -1.08 -19.84
CA GLY A 62 -35.82 -0.07 -19.21
C GLY A 62 -35.09 1.15 -18.63
N LYS A 63 -33.75 1.18 -18.69
CA LYS A 63 -32.91 2.32 -18.28
C LYS A 63 -32.03 2.75 -19.47
N PRO A 64 -32.52 3.61 -20.37
CA PRO A 64 -31.73 4.04 -21.52
C PRO A 64 -30.53 4.91 -21.09
N PHE A 65 -29.39 4.76 -21.76
CA PHE A 65 -28.23 5.62 -21.51
C PHE A 65 -28.51 7.08 -21.87
N SER A 66 -28.12 8.00 -21.00
CA SER A 66 -28.31 9.44 -21.20
C SER A 66 -27.02 10.10 -21.64
N GLN A 67 -26.88 10.33 -22.94
CA GLN A 67 -25.70 11.04 -23.46
C GLN A 67 -25.53 12.44 -22.84
N SER A 68 -26.63 13.15 -22.59
CA SER A 68 -26.54 14.48 -21.96
C SER A 68 -25.97 14.45 -20.54
N LYS A 69 -26.22 13.38 -19.78
CA LYS A 69 -25.62 13.21 -18.44
C LYS A 69 -24.12 12.90 -18.57
N ALA A 70 -23.77 11.97 -19.46
CA ALA A 70 -22.38 11.64 -19.75
C ALA A 70 -21.59 12.88 -20.19
N ASP A 71 -22.11 13.64 -21.18
CA ASP A 71 -21.48 14.86 -21.67
C ASP A 71 -21.28 15.87 -20.54
N SER A 72 -22.25 16.04 -19.63
CA SER A 72 -22.12 16.98 -18.50
C SER A 72 -21.07 16.56 -17.47
N MET A 73 -20.86 15.25 -17.28
CA MET A 73 -19.85 14.74 -16.36
C MET A 73 -18.45 14.79 -16.95
N LEU A 74 -18.35 14.53 -18.25
CA LEU A 74 -17.08 14.24 -18.91
C LEU A 74 -16.51 15.45 -19.64
N ARG A 75 -17.36 16.34 -20.14
CA ARG A 75 -16.95 17.43 -21.06
C ARG A 75 -17.50 18.78 -20.62
N GLY A 76 -16.68 19.82 -20.80
CA GLY A 76 -17.05 21.21 -20.54
C GLY A 76 -16.65 21.71 -19.15
N ALA A 77 -17.21 22.83 -18.72
CA ALA A 77 -16.86 23.44 -17.44
C ALA A 77 -17.46 22.64 -16.27
N GLY A 78 -16.64 22.33 -15.25
CA GLY A 78 -17.07 21.53 -14.11
C GLY A 78 -17.23 20.05 -14.44
N SER A 79 -16.47 19.54 -15.41
CA SER A 79 -16.44 18.14 -15.84
C SER A 79 -15.09 17.50 -15.50
N ALA A 80 -14.98 16.18 -15.67
CA ALA A 80 -13.73 15.43 -15.54
C ALA A 80 -12.60 16.04 -16.39
N ALA A 81 -12.88 16.48 -17.63
CA ALA A 81 -11.86 17.12 -18.47
C ALA A 81 -11.31 18.42 -17.87
N SER A 82 -12.19 19.27 -17.32
CA SER A 82 -11.73 20.47 -16.61
C SER A 82 -11.05 20.16 -15.27
N TYR A 83 -11.39 19.03 -14.65
CA TYR A 83 -10.77 18.59 -13.40
C TYR A 83 -9.32 18.18 -13.63
N ILE A 84 -9.05 17.33 -14.62
CA ILE A 84 -7.68 16.91 -14.99
C ILE A 84 -6.82 18.11 -15.40
N GLU A 85 -7.37 19.04 -16.18
CA GLU A 85 -6.68 20.29 -16.54
C GLU A 85 -6.34 21.14 -15.31
N GLN A 86 -7.25 21.27 -14.33
CA GLN A 86 -7.02 22.06 -13.12
C GLN A 86 -6.04 21.37 -12.15
N MET A 87 -6.22 20.06 -11.92
CA MET A 87 -5.38 19.23 -11.06
C MET A 87 -3.91 19.24 -11.50
N SER A 88 -3.68 19.11 -12.80
CA SER A 88 -2.34 19.14 -13.41
C SER A 88 -1.75 20.56 -13.54
N GLY A 89 -2.49 21.61 -13.20
CA GLY A 89 -2.06 22.98 -13.47
C GLY A 89 -1.89 23.30 -14.96
N SER A 90 -2.72 22.67 -15.80
CA SER A 90 -2.72 22.74 -17.26
C SER A 90 -1.57 22.00 -17.98
N ASP A 91 -0.80 21.19 -17.25
CA ASP A 91 0.24 20.33 -17.86
C ASP A 91 -0.35 19.04 -18.48
N SER A 92 -1.56 18.63 -18.06
CA SER A 92 -2.30 17.51 -18.64
C SER A 92 -3.59 17.98 -19.30
N SER A 93 -3.95 17.35 -20.42
CA SER A 93 -5.25 17.54 -21.06
C SER A 93 -5.95 16.21 -21.30
N LEU A 94 -7.25 16.15 -20.97
CA LEU A 94 -8.04 14.93 -21.10
C LEU A 94 -8.79 14.86 -22.44
N ILE A 95 -8.48 13.84 -23.23
CA ILE A 95 -9.18 13.43 -24.45
C ILE A 95 -10.08 12.25 -24.13
N ILE A 96 -11.38 12.42 -24.40
CA ILE A 96 -12.37 11.39 -24.13
C ILE A 96 -12.83 10.75 -25.42
N THR A 97 -12.61 9.44 -25.53
CA THR A 97 -13.04 8.63 -26.66
C THR A 97 -14.15 7.68 -26.24
N GLU A 98 -15.35 7.89 -26.78
CA GLU A 98 -16.48 6.99 -26.56
C GLU A 98 -16.58 5.98 -27.69
N VAL A 99 -16.71 4.70 -27.34
CA VAL A 99 -16.99 3.66 -28.34
C VAL A 99 -18.33 3.97 -29.01
N SER A 100 -18.39 3.88 -30.34
CA SER A 100 -19.52 4.42 -31.13
C SER A 100 -20.87 3.80 -30.81
N GLU A 101 -20.89 2.52 -30.43
CA GLU A 101 -22.10 1.80 -30.06
C GLU A 101 -22.30 1.80 -28.53
N ILE A 102 -23.55 1.68 -28.09
CA ILE A 102 -23.90 1.54 -26.67
C ILE A 102 -24.25 0.07 -26.47
N TRP A 103 -23.52 -0.62 -25.59
CA TRP A 103 -23.83 -2.00 -25.27
C TRP A 103 -25.14 -2.07 -24.47
N THR A 104 -26.06 -2.90 -24.95
CA THR A 104 -27.35 -3.11 -24.27
C THR A 104 -27.29 -4.43 -23.53
N SER A 105 -27.29 -4.35 -22.21
CA SER A 105 -27.23 -5.53 -21.37
C SER A 105 -28.44 -6.45 -21.64
N PRO A 106 -28.21 -7.77 -21.79
CA PRO A 106 -29.30 -8.74 -21.93
C PRO A 106 -30.12 -8.89 -20.64
N HIS A 107 -29.60 -8.43 -19.50
CA HIS A 107 -30.19 -8.59 -18.18
C HIS A 107 -30.42 -7.24 -17.47
N PRO A 108 -31.39 -7.14 -16.54
CA PRO A 108 -31.55 -5.96 -15.67
C PRO A 108 -30.30 -5.71 -14.82
N GLU A 109 -30.12 -4.48 -14.32
CA GLU A 109 -28.95 -4.10 -13.50
C GLU A 109 -28.66 -5.06 -12.33
N GLY A 110 -29.70 -5.52 -11.63
CA GLY A 110 -29.55 -6.41 -10.48
C GLY A 110 -29.18 -7.85 -10.83
N HIS A 111 -28.96 -8.18 -12.11
CA HIS A 111 -28.24 -9.40 -12.45
C HIS A 111 -26.74 -9.25 -12.19
N TRP A 112 -26.22 -8.04 -12.34
CA TRP A 112 -24.81 -7.71 -12.29
C TRP A 112 -24.43 -7.10 -10.94
N GLY A 113 -25.20 -6.13 -10.46
CA GLY A 113 -24.94 -5.39 -9.22
C GLY A 113 -25.68 -5.92 -7.99
N ALA A 114 -25.99 -7.21 -7.93
CA ALA A 114 -26.63 -7.78 -6.75
C ALA A 114 -25.58 -8.17 -5.71
N ASP A 115 -25.81 -7.74 -4.47
CA ASP A 115 -25.00 -8.21 -3.34
C ASP A 115 -25.37 -9.67 -2.97
N SER A 116 -24.35 -10.47 -2.69
CA SER A 116 -24.47 -11.76 -1.99
C SER A 116 -24.26 -11.58 -0.48
N THR A 117 -24.20 -12.68 0.29
CA THR A 117 -23.89 -12.61 1.72
C THR A 117 -22.47 -12.10 1.99
N ASP A 118 -21.54 -12.38 1.08
CA ASP A 118 -20.11 -12.26 1.33
C ASP A 118 -19.39 -11.39 0.28
N GLU A 119 -20.07 -11.01 -0.81
CA GLU A 119 -19.50 -10.26 -1.93
C GLU A 119 -20.54 -9.30 -2.53
N ARG A 120 -20.14 -8.06 -2.80
CA ARG A 120 -20.95 -7.07 -3.53
C ARG A 120 -20.77 -7.27 -5.04
N ASP A 121 -21.76 -6.86 -5.82
CA ASP A 121 -21.59 -6.71 -7.27
C ASP A 121 -21.12 -7.98 -8.02
N ILE A 122 -21.62 -9.16 -7.63
CA ILE A 122 -21.14 -10.50 -8.06
C ILE A 122 -21.07 -10.76 -9.57
N GLY A 123 -21.71 -9.92 -10.40
CA GLY A 123 -21.73 -10.08 -11.85
C GLY A 123 -21.02 -8.98 -12.62
N VAL A 124 -20.38 -8.00 -11.95
CA VAL A 124 -19.75 -6.88 -12.65
C VAL A 124 -18.59 -7.33 -13.54
N THR A 125 -17.74 -8.26 -13.09
CA THR A 125 -16.66 -8.86 -13.91
C THR A 125 -17.20 -9.37 -15.25
N SER A 126 -18.24 -10.21 -15.23
CA SER A 126 -18.88 -10.70 -16.46
C SER A 126 -19.50 -9.60 -17.31
N LEU A 127 -20.05 -8.53 -16.70
CA LEU A 127 -20.55 -7.37 -17.44
C LEU A 127 -19.42 -6.66 -18.18
N ILE A 128 -18.25 -6.52 -17.55
CA ILE A 128 -17.07 -5.92 -18.17
C ILE A 128 -16.65 -6.77 -19.35
N GLU A 129 -16.37 -8.05 -19.14
CA GLU A 129 -15.95 -8.99 -20.19
C GLU A 129 -16.92 -9.00 -21.37
N GLU A 130 -18.22 -9.19 -21.13
CA GLU A 130 -19.23 -9.25 -22.21
C GLU A 130 -19.36 -7.93 -22.97
N SER A 131 -19.29 -6.78 -22.29
CA SER A 131 -19.43 -5.47 -22.92
C SER A 131 -18.18 -5.09 -23.72
N VAL A 132 -17.00 -5.42 -23.18
CA VAL A 132 -15.69 -5.18 -23.78
C VAL A 132 -15.49 -6.09 -24.99
N GLU A 133 -15.78 -7.40 -24.89
CA GLU A 133 -15.71 -8.33 -26.02
C GLU A 133 -16.62 -7.87 -27.17
N ALA A 134 -17.84 -7.46 -26.85
CA ALA A 134 -18.81 -7.05 -27.85
C ALA A 134 -18.42 -5.76 -28.59
N LEU A 135 -17.68 -4.85 -27.94
CA LEU A 135 -17.48 -3.50 -28.43
C LEU A 135 -16.04 -3.17 -28.83
N LEU A 136 -15.03 -3.83 -28.25
CA LEU A 136 -13.62 -3.51 -28.47
C LEU A 136 -12.90 -4.48 -29.40
N VAL A 137 -13.48 -5.65 -29.71
CA VAL A 137 -12.85 -6.61 -30.62
C VAL A 137 -12.57 -6.01 -32.00
N GLY A 138 -11.30 -6.07 -32.40
CA GLY A 138 -10.82 -5.54 -33.68
C GLY A 138 -10.63 -4.02 -33.73
N ILE A 139 -10.77 -3.34 -32.59
CA ILE A 139 -10.35 -1.95 -32.41
C ILE A 139 -8.84 -1.95 -32.07
N ASP A 140 -8.13 -0.97 -32.62
CA ASP A 140 -6.74 -0.69 -32.25
C ASP A 140 -6.74 0.09 -30.93
N LEU A 141 -6.28 -0.54 -29.84
CA LEU A 141 -6.32 0.02 -28.49
C LEU A 141 -5.00 0.68 -28.06
N SER A 142 -4.02 0.79 -28.97
CA SER A 142 -2.68 1.34 -28.68
C SER A 142 -2.65 2.78 -28.16
N ARG A 143 -3.78 3.49 -28.19
CA ARG A 143 -3.89 4.87 -27.68
C ARG A 143 -4.09 4.94 -26.17
N TRP A 144 -4.53 3.83 -25.58
CA TRP A 144 -4.76 3.69 -24.14
C TRP A 144 -3.76 2.75 -23.48
N ASP A 145 -2.69 2.42 -24.20
CA ASP A 145 -1.52 1.69 -23.70
C ASP A 145 -0.34 2.68 -23.72
N PHE A 146 -0.13 3.36 -22.61
CA PHE A 146 0.82 4.46 -22.45
C PHE A 146 2.26 3.98 -22.26
N ASP A 147 2.46 2.79 -21.71
CA ASP A 147 3.79 2.23 -21.46
C ASP A 147 4.21 1.15 -22.49
N ASN A 148 3.32 0.76 -23.39
CA ASN A 148 3.49 -0.21 -24.47
C ASN A 148 3.65 -1.67 -23.97
N ASP A 149 2.98 -2.02 -22.88
CA ASP A 149 2.94 -3.38 -22.34
C ASP A 149 1.88 -4.28 -23.02
N GLY A 150 0.98 -3.69 -23.81
CA GLY A 150 -0.13 -4.37 -24.47
C GLY A 150 -1.45 -4.36 -23.68
N THR A 151 -1.50 -3.70 -22.53
CA THR A 151 -2.65 -3.56 -21.64
C THR A 151 -3.31 -2.18 -21.81
N VAL A 152 -4.63 -2.12 -21.64
CA VAL A 152 -5.37 -0.84 -21.60
C VAL A 152 -5.28 -0.18 -20.22
N ASP A 153 -4.60 0.96 -20.12
CA ASP A 153 -4.36 1.75 -18.90
C ASP A 153 -5.54 2.62 -18.45
N ARG A 154 -6.47 2.97 -19.36
CA ARG A 154 -7.56 3.92 -19.09
C ARG A 154 -8.90 3.45 -19.65
N LEU A 155 -9.61 2.65 -18.85
CA LEU A 155 -10.92 2.11 -19.21
C LEU A 155 -12.01 2.54 -18.23
N LEU A 156 -13.00 3.27 -18.73
CA LEU A 156 -14.20 3.66 -18.00
C LEU A 156 -15.46 3.01 -18.58
N ILE A 157 -16.14 2.23 -17.76
CA ILE A 157 -17.45 1.65 -18.03
C ILE A 157 -18.50 2.56 -17.41
N LEU A 158 -19.17 3.35 -18.24
CA LEU A 158 -20.21 4.28 -17.80
C LEU A 158 -21.59 3.66 -18.06
N HIS A 159 -22.39 3.49 -17.01
CA HIS A 159 -23.68 2.77 -17.12
C HIS A 159 -24.92 3.59 -16.77
N SER A 160 -26.07 3.18 -17.32
CA SER A 160 -27.37 3.82 -17.10
C SER A 160 -28.13 3.36 -15.85
N GLY A 161 -27.60 2.36 -15.13
CA GLY A 161 -28.12 1.85 -13.86
C GLY A 161 -28.05 2.88 -12.73
N GLY A 162 -28.72 2.60 -11.61
CA GLY A 162 -28.58 3.45 -10.41
C GLY A 162 -27.19 3.34 -9.78
N ALA A 163 -26.83 4.29 -8.93
CA ALA A 163 -25.62 4.28 -8.10
C ALA A 163 -25.93 3.75 -6.69
N GLN A 164 -25.30 2.67 -6.26
CA GLN A 164 -25.54 2.07 -4.93
C GLN A 164 -25.08 3.01 -3.81
N GLU A 165 -23.93 3.64 -3.98
CA GLU A 165 -23.32 4.64 -3.09
C GLU A 165 -24.23 5.87 -2.89
N SER A 166 -25.09 6.16 -3.86
CA SER A 166 -26.10 7.23 -3.79
C SER A 166 -27.49 6.75 -3.34
N GLY A 167 -27.59 5.53 -2.80
CA GLY A 167 -28.80 5.00 -2.18
C GLY A 167 -29.77 4.29 -3.13
N SER A 168 -29.32 3.83 -4.29
CA SER A 168 -30.18 3.09 -5.25
C SER A 168 -30.51 1.65 -4.81
N GLY A 169 -29.94 1.18 -3.69
CA GLY A 169 -30.18 -0.13 -3.08
C GLY A 169 -29.23 -1.23 -3.57
N ALA A 170 -29.21 -2.36 -2.85
CA ALA A 170 -28.27 -3.49 -3.00
C ALA A 170 -28.36 -4.31 -4.31
N ASN A 171 -29.08 -3.80 -5.32
CA ASN A 171 -29.13 -4.40 -6.67
C ASN A 171 -28.56 -3.43 -7.73
N ALA A 172 -28.19 -2.23 -7.31
CA ALA A 172 -27.48 -1.26 -8.14
C ALA A 172 -25.99 -1.53 -7.98
N ILE A 173 -25.21 -1.20 -9.00
CA ILE A 173 -23.76 -1.35 -8.97
C ILE A 173 -23.18 -0.23 -8.10
N TRP A 174 -22.23 -0.57 -7.23
CA TRP A 174 -21.40 0.39 -6.53
C TRP A 174 -20.26 0.84 -7.46
N SER A 175 -20.08 2.13 -7.67
CA SER A 175 -18.98 2.61 -8.52
C SER A 175 -17.61 2.29 -7.90
N HIS A 176 -16.70 1.70 -8.66
CA HIS A 176 -15.38 1.30 -8.18
C HIS A 176 -14.36 1.19 -9.32
N MET A 177 -13.08 1.25 -8.96
CA MET A 177 -11.96 0.69 -9.74
C MET A 177 -11.61 -0.71 -9.20
N SER A 178 -11.40 -1.68 -10.08
CA SER A 178 -10.92 -3.00 -9.69
C SER A 178 -10.05 -3.61 -10.77
N TRP A 179 -9.23 -4.57 -10.34
CA TRP A 179 -8.57 -5.53 -11.20
C TRP A 179 -9.53 -6.66 -11.57
N LEU A 180 -9.34 -7.24 -12.75
CA LEU A 180 -9.91 -8.53 -13.11
C LEU A 180 -9.02 -9.62 -12.51
N ASP A 181 -9.63 -10.72 -12.07
CA ASP A 181 -8.88 -11.85 -11.50
C ASP A 181 -7.85 -12.41 -12.50
N GLU A 182 -8.19 -12.40 -13.78
CA GLU A 182 -7.32 -12.72 -14.90
C GLU A 182 -7.46 -11.64 -15.98
N PRO A 183 -6.36 -11.20 -16.61
CA PRO A 183 -6.43 -10.28 -17.74
C PRO A 183 -7.35 -10.78 -18.86
N PHE A 184 -8.28 -9.93 -19.30
CA PHE A 184 -9.19 -10.25 -20.38
C PHE A 184 -8.57 -9.93 -21.74
N GLU A 185 -8.27 -10.97 -22.51
CA GLU A 185 -7.59 -10.89 -23.81
C GLU A 185 -8.53 -10.50 -24.97
N ILE A 186 -8.17 -9.45 -25.70
CA ILE A 186 -8.90 -8.89 -26.85
C ILE A 186 -7.97 -8.80 -28.07
N GLY A 187 -7.72 -9.95 -28.68
CA GLY A 187 -6.86 -10.02 -29.87
C GLY A 187 -5.38 -9.85 -29.50
N ASP A 188 -4.82 -8.68 -29.78
CA ASP A 188 -3.42 -8.33 -29.46
C ASP A 188 -3.30 -7.47 -28.19
N TRP A 189 -4.42 -7.17 -27.52
CA TRP A 189 -4.51 -6.31 -26.34
C TRP A 189 -5.10 -7.07 -25.15
N SER A 190 -4.78 -6.64 -23.94
CA SER A 190 -5.41 -7.13 -22.71
C SER A 190 -6.11 -6.00 -21.95
N VAL A 191 -7.09 -6.37 -21.12
CA VAL A 191 -7.69 -5.48 -20.11
C VAL A 191 -7.45 -6.16 -18.77
N SER A 192 -6.72 -5.51 -17.87
CA SER A 192 -6.39 -6.06 -16.54
C SER A 192 -7.15 -5.36 -15.41
N HIS A 193 -7.52 -4.11 -15.60
CA HIS A 193 -8.30 -3.33 -14.64
C HIS A 193 -9.31 -2.42 -15.36
N TYR A 194 -10.28 -1.93 -14.60
CA TYR A 194 -11.34 -1.07 -15.11
C TYR A 194 -11.88 -0.16 -14.00
N THR A 195 -12.55 0.90 -14.42
CA THR A 195 -13.42 1.69 -13.56
C THR A 195 -14.84 1.54 -14.06
N ILE A 196 -15.79 1.25 -13.17
CA ILE A 196 -17.21 1.25 -13.47
C ILE A 196 -17.91 2.34 -12.66
N ALA A 197 -18.74 3.13 -13.33
CA ALA A 197 -19.49 4.20 -12.66
C ALA A 197 -20.88 4.40 -13.26
N SER A 198 -21.79 4.89 -12.42
CA SER A 198 -23.14 5.25 -12.84
C SER A 198 -23.22 6.68 -13.38
N LEU A 199 -24.13 6.89 -14.33
CA LEU A 199 -24.61 8.23 -14.69
C LEU A 199 -25.35 8.96 -13.55
N ASP A 200 -25.53 8.36 -12.38
CA ASP A 200 -26.15 8.95 -11.21
C ASP A 200 -25.17 9.21 -10.04
N SER A 201 -23.89 8.84 -10.15
CA SER A 201 -22.88 8.98 -9.07
C SER A 201 -22.34 10.40 -8.86
N GLY A 202 -22.43 11.26 -9.87
CA GLY A 202 -21.77 12.57 -9.86
C GLY A 202 -20.34 12.52 -10.40
N ILE A 203 -19.73 13.68 -10.62
CA ILE A 203 -18.37 13.75 -11.21
C ILE A 203 -17.29 13.36 -10.21
N GLY A 204 -17.51 13.61 -8.91
CA GLY A 204 -16.54 13.33 -7.87
C GLY A 204 -16.21 11.85 -7.79
N THR A 205 -17.22 10.99 -7.76
CA THR A 205 -17.05 9.53 -7.81
C THR A 205 -16.34 9.10 -9.09
N VAL A 206 -16.79 9.57 -10.27
CA VAL A 206 -16.15 9.19 -11.54
C VAL A 206 -14.68 9.55 -11.56
N VAL A 207 -14.31 10.75 -11.10
CA VAL A 207 -12.92 11.18 -11.07
C VAL A 207 -12.13 10.42 -10.02
N HIS A 208 -12.66 10.24 -8.80
CA HIS A 208 -12.06 9.46 -7.73
C HIS A 208 -11.65 8.06 -8.22
N GLU A 209 -12.59 7.32 -8.82
CA GLU A 209 -12.30 5.97 -9.32
C GLU A 209 -11.29 5.97 -10.47
N MET A 210 -11.30 7.01 -11.32
CA MET A 210 -10.31 7.13 -12.40
C MET A 210 -8.91 7.50 -11.87
N LEU A 211 -8.81 8.19 -10.73
CA LEU A 211 -7.52 8.49 -10.11
C LEU A 211 -6.85 7.23 -9.54
N HIS A 212 -7.61 6.22 -9.12
CA HIS A 212 -7.05 4.92 -8.78
C HIS A 212 -6.32 4.28 -9.98
N GLN A 213 -6.82 4.44 -11.22
CA GLN A 213 -6.08 3.97 -12.41
C GLN A 213 -4.77 4.75 -12.66
N MET A 214 -4.56 5.87 -11.98
CA MET A 214 -3.32 6.66 -12.00
C MET A 214 -2.40 6.34 -10.81
N GLY A 215 -2.78 5.38 -9.97
CA GLY A 215 -2.02 4.98 -8.77
C GLY A 215 -2.39 5.73 -7.49
N ALA A 216 -3.45 6.55 -7.48
CA ALA A 216 -3.91 7.17 -6.24
C ALA A 216 -4.46 6.13 -5.26
N HIS A 217 -4.23 6.37 -3.97
CA HIS A 217 -4.74 5.52 -2.89
C HIS A 217 -5.97 6.10 -2.21
N ASP A 218 -6.83 5.26 -1.65
CA ASP A 218 -7.89 5.68 -0.74
C ASP A 218 -7.28 6.24 0.54
N LEU A 219 -7.73 7.44 0.91
CA LEU A 219 -7.20 8.20 2.04
C LEU A 219 -8.17 8.29 3.21
N TYR A 220 -9.20 7.44 3.23
CA TYR A 220 -10.13 7.22 4.35
C TYR A 220 -9.98 5.79 4.87
N ASP A 221 -10.57 5.51 6.03
CA ASP A 221 -10.58 4.17 6.62
C ASP A 221 -11.42 3.20 5.77
N VAL A 222 -10.74 2.44 4.90
CA VAL A 222 -11.29 1.39 4.05
C VAL A 222 -11.29 0.06 4.82
N HIS A 223 -12.48 -0.34 5.30
CA HIS A 223 -12.82 -1.71 5.70
C HIS A 223 -11.77 -2.51 6.51
N SER A 224 -11.42 -2.08 7.72
CA SER A 224 -10.73 -2.97 8.66
C SER A 224 -11.73 -3.74 9.57
N ASP A 225 -11.54 -5.06 9.68
CA ASP A 225 -12.33 -5.95 10.55
C ASP A 225 -11.80 -5.98 12.01
N LEU A 226 -10.63 -5.40 12.23
CA LEU A 226 -10.06 -5.13 13.55
C LEU A 226 -10.48 -3.73 14.01
N PRO A 227 -10.35 -3.38 15.29
CA PRO A 227 -10.67 -2.02 15.71
C PRO A 227 -9.67 -1.03 15.08
N SER A 228 -9.92 -0.58 13.85
CA SER A 228 -9.44 0.74 13.42
C SER A 228 -10.13 1.75 14.33
N SER A 229 -9.35 2.69 14.87
CA SER A 229 -9.95 3.92 15.35
C SER A 229 -10.67 4.54 14.16
N SER A 230 -12.01 4.61 14.21
CA SER A 230 -12.78 5.33 13.21
C SER A 230 -12.17 6.72 13.03
N TRP A 231 -11.67 7.03 11.84
CA TRP A 231 -11.12 8.33 11.48
C TRP A 231 -11.51 8.70 10.05
N ASN A 232 -11.52 9.99 9.75
CA ASN A 232 -12.02 10.50 8.47
C ASN A 232 -10.90 10.69 7.42
N GLY A 233 -9.68 10.24 7.73
CA GLY A 233 -8.57 10.39 6.80
C GLY A 233 -8.26 11.86 6.50
N LEU A 234 -8.15 12.20 5.22
CA LEU A 234 -8.03 13.60 4.77
C LEU A 234 -9.36 14.35 4.67
N GLY A 235 -10.49 13.67 4.88
CA GLY A 235 -11.83 14.26 4.88
C GLY A 235 -12.17 15.00 3.58
N ASP A 236 -12.88 16.12 3.72
CA ASP A 236 -13.39 16.93 2.61
C ASP A 236 -12.28 17.68 1.87
N TRP A 237 -11.03 17.62 2.35
CA TRP A 237 -9.88 18.30 1.78
C TRP A 237 -9.24 17.59 0.59
N ASP A 238 -9.45 16.27 0.44
CA ASP A 238 -8.87 15.46 -0.64
C ASP A 238 -9.96 14.63 -1.33
N ILE A 239 -9.92 14.58 -2.66
CA ILE A 239 -10.84 13.78 -3.46
C ILE A 239 -10.72 12.29 -3.15
N MET A 240 -9.54 11.81 -2.77
CA MET A 240 -9.31 10.43 -2.38
C MET A 240 -9.82 10.09 -0.97
N ALA A 241 -10.41 11.07 -0.28
CA ALA A 241 -11.18 10.92 0.95
C ALA A 241 -12.64 11.33 0.72
N SER A 242 -13.30 11.97 1.69
CA SER A 242 -14.70 12.41 1.52
C SER A 242 -14.86 13.62 0.59
N GLY A 243 -13.76 14.24 0.16
CA GLY A 243 -13.75 15.37 -0.76
C GLY A 243 -14.34 15.06 -2.14
N ASN A 244 -14.45 13.79 -2.55
CA ASN A 244 -15.22 13.41 -3.73
C ASN A 244 -16.72 13.73 -3.62
N TRP A 245 -17.27 13.80 -2.40
CA TRP A 245 -18.68 14.11 -2.15
C TRP A 245 -18.98 15.60 -2.03
N ASN A 246 -17.96 16.47 -2.11
CA ASN A 246 -18.14 17.91 -2.02
C ASN A 246 -19.13 18.43 -3.08
N GLY A 247 -19.99 19.37 -2.65
CA GLY A 247 -21.09 19.86 -3.48
C GLY A 247 -22.12 18.79 -3.86
N ASN A 248 -22.23 17.69 -3.11
CA ASN A 248 -22.99 16.47 -3.46
C ASN A 248 -22.43 15.75 -4.70
N GLY A 249 -21.10 15.63 -4.78
CA GLY A 249 -20.40 14.97 -5.90
C GLY A 249 -20.27 15.82 -7.16
N ALA A 250 -20.66 17.10 -7.11
CA ALA A 250 -20.63 18.01 -8.26
C ALA A 250 -19.41 18.94 -8.27
N VAL A 251 -18.74 19.12 -7.13
CA VAL A 251 -17.57 19.99 -6.98
C VAL A 251 -16.58 19.26 -6.05
N PRO A 252 -16.00 18.13 -6.49
CA PRO A 252 -15.02 17.40 -5.68
C PRO A 252 -13.80 18.28 -5.40
N SER A 253 -13.14 18.12 -4.26
CA SER A 253 -11.90 18.85 -3.97
C SER A 253 -10.77 18.47 -4.94
N MET A 254 -9.75 19.33 -5.05
CA MET A 254 -8.45 18.91 -5.62
C MET A 254 -7.78 17.87 -4.70
N PRO A 255 -6.92 16.98 -5.24
CA PRO A 255 -6.15 16.07 -4.41
C PRO A 255 -5.14 16.86 -3.55
N GLY A 256 -4.76 16.29 -2.42
CA GLY A 256 -3.67 16.74 -1.57
C GLY A 256 -2.33 16.66 -2.30
N ALA A 257 -1.32 17.35 -1.77
CA ALA A 257 0.00 17.40 -2.37
C ALA A 257 0.68 16.02 -2.43
N ALA A 258 0.51 15.18 -1.40
CA ALA A 258 1.06 13.83 -1.40
C ALA A 258 0.47 12.99 -2.56
N THR A 259 -0.85 13.04 -2.74
CA THR A 259 -1.55 12.37 -3.85
C THR A 259 -1.11 12.90 -5.21
N LEU A 260 -0.98 14.23 -5.36
CA LEU A 260 -0.50 14.86 -6.60
C LEU A 260 0.93 14.43 -6.96
N ASP A 261 1.80 14.24 -5.97
CA ASP A 261 3.15 13.73 -6.19
C ASP A 261 3.12 12.25 -6.60
N LEU A 262 2.36 11.42 -5.88
CA LEU A 262 2.19 9.98 -6.12
C LEU A 262 1.72 9.68 -7.56
N ILE A 263 0.68 10.37 -8.04
CA ILE A 263 0.17 10.17 -9.40
C ILE A 263 1.03 10.84 -10.48
N GLY A 264 2.13 11.51 -10.10
CA GLY A 264 3.08 12.11 -11.03
C GLY A 264 2.75 13.52 -11.52
N ALA A 265 1.77 14.22 -10.94
CA ALA A 265 1.45 15.62 -11.28
C ALA A 265 2.51 16.61 -10.79
N LYS A 266 3.34 16.24 -9.79
CA LYS A 266 4.53 16.98 -9.33
C LYS A 266 4.30 18.48 -9.08
N ARG A 267 3.27 18.79 -8.29
CA ARG A 267 2.79 20.16 -8.04
C ARG A 267 3.45 20.85 -6.84
N SER A 268 4.71 20.49 -6.55
CA SER A 268 5.44 20.95 -5.36
C SER A 268 6.89 21.29 -5.68
N THR A 269 7.47 22.25 -4.94
CA THR A 269 8.90 22.56 -4.97
C THR A 269 9.57 22.04 -3.71
N LEU A 270 10.65 21.27 -3.85
CA LEU A 270 11.46 20.83 -2.73
C LEU A 270 12.17 22.01 -2.06
N VAL A 271 12.02 22.12 -0.74
CA VAL A 271 12.62 23.15 0.10
C VAL A 271 13.50 22.51 1.16
N ASP A 272 14.73 23.02 1.28
CA ASP A 272 15.62 22.68 2.37
C ASP A 272 15.27 23.54 3.60
N GLY A 273 14.72 22.89 4.63
CA GLY A 273 14.30 23.54 5.88
C GLY A 273 15.44 24.20 6.65
N ASP A 274 16.68 23.74 6.50
CA ASP A 274 17.86 24.30 7.18
C ASP A 274 18.38 25.57 6.48
N ILE A 275 17.98 25.82 5.23
CA ILE A 275 18.26 27.05 4.50
C ILE A 275 17.12 28.06 4.67
N GLY A 276 15.87 27.58 4.59
CA GLY A 276 14.67 28.40 4.66
C GLY A 276 14.50 29.38 3.48
N GLY A 277 13.65 30.38 3.65
CA GLY A 277 13.36 31.39 2.64
C GLY A 277 11.93 31.93 2.68
N SER A 278 11.62 32.84 1.75
CA SER A 278 10.26 33.36 1.56
C SER A 278 9.69 32.82 0.25
N PHE A 279 8.57 32.11 0.34
CA PHE A 279 7.96 31.37 -0.75
C PHE A 279 6.56 31.90 -1.04
N VAL A 280 6.27 32.14 -2.32
CA VAL A 280 4.94 32.57 -2.77
C VAL A 280 4.24 31.37 -3.40
N LEU A 281 3.10 31.00 -2.82
CA LEU A 281 2.28 29.87 -3.24
C LEU A 281 1.06 30.39 -3.99
N GLY A 282 0.74 29.77 -5.12
CA GLY A 282 -0.55 29.95 -5.79
C GLY A 282 -1.55 28.88 -5.31
N PRO A 283 -2.87 29.10 -5.45
CA PRO A 283 -3.87 28.08 -5.13
C PRO A 283 -3.69 26.83 -6.00
N ILE A 284 -3.81 25.64 -5.42
CA ILE A 284 -3.74 24.37 -6.17
C ILE A 284 -4.81 24.33 -7.27
N SER A 285 -6.03 24.78 -6.95
CA SER A 285 -7.13 24.92 -7.90
C SER A 285 -6.93 26.00 -8.98
N ASP A 286 -5.82 26.74 -8.99
CA ASP A 286 -5.52 27.72 -10.05
C ASP A 286 -4.09 27.55 -10.60
N GLY A 287 -3.62 26.31 -10.69
CA GLY A 287 -2.30 26.03 -11.28
C GLY A 287 -1.12 26.36 -10.35
N GLY A 288 -1.37 26.69 -9.09
CA GLY A 288 -0.34 26.99 -8.10
C GLY A 288 0.53 25.81 -7.70
N ILE A 289 1.74 26.08 -7.23
CA ILE A 289 2.72 25.07 -6.82
C ILE A 289 2.91 25.19 -5.30
N GLY A 290 2.83 24.06 -4.60
CA GLY A 290 3.08 23.93 -3.16
C GLY A 290 4.56 23.79 -2.82
N LEU A 291 4.84 23.50 -1.55
CA LEU A 291 6.18 23.17 -1.05
C LEU A 291 6.21 21.74 -0.52
N ALA A 292 7.38 21.11 -0.63
CA ALA A 292 7.70 19.84 0.00
C ALA A 292 8.95 20.04 0.86
N ILE A 293 8.93 19.60 2.12
CA ILE A 293 10.07 19.65 3.03
C ILE A 293 10.27 18.25 3.61
N GLU A 294 11.37 17.60 3.24
CA GLU A 294 11.75 16.32 3.83
C GLU A 294 12.15 16.53 5.30
N ILE A 295 11.55 15.76 6.22
CA ILE A 295 11.80 15.87 7.67
C ILE A 295 12.49 14.61 8.23
N ALA A 296 12.33 13.48 7.56
CA ALA A 296 13.00 12.22 7.86
C ALA A 296 13.08 11.34 6.61
N PRO A 297 13.86 10.24 6.61
CA PRO A 297 13.86 9.29 5.51
C PRO A 297 12.46 8.74 5.23
N GLY A 298 11.90 9.08 4.06
CA GLY A 298 10.54 8.71 3.65
C GLY A 298 9.43 9.57 4.25
N GLU A 299 9.74 10.66 4.96
CA GLU A 299 8.74 11.55 5.57
C GLU A 299 8.83 12.97 5.04
N THR A 300 7.70 13.52 4.60
CA THR A 300 7.62 14.83 3.96
C THR A 300 6.48 15.67 4.54
N ILE A 301 6.75 16.95 4.75
CA ILE A 301 5.74 17.97 5.01
C ILE A 301 5.40 18.69 3.72
N TRP A 302 4.12 18.68 3.36
CA TRP A 302 3.60 19.36 2.21
C TRP A 302 2.84 20.62 2.64
N ILE A 303 3.04 21.72 1.90
CA ILE A 303 2.41 23.00 2.20
C ILE A 303 1.74 23.50 0.93
N THR A 304 0.41 23.61 0.96
CA THR A 304 -0.38 24.06 -0.19
C THR A 304 -1.32 25.20 0.17
N LEU A 305 -1.62 26.05 -0.82
CA LEU A 305 -2.69 27.03 -0.71
C LEU A 305 -3.98 26.46 -1.32
N ARG A 306 -5.04 26.43 -0.54
CA ARG A 306 -6.39 26.05 -0.97
C ARG A 306 -7.28 27.30 -0.95
N ALA A 307 -7.88 27.66 -2.09
CA ALA A 307 -8.66 28.89 -2.25
C ALA A 307 -10.07 28.62 -2.77
N ASP A 308 -10.98 29.57 -2.55
CA ASP A 308 -12.39 29.52 -2.96
C ASP A 308 -12.50 29.72 -4.49
N SER A 309 -12.01 28.74 -5.23
CA SER A 309 -11.90 28.75 -6.69
C SER A 309 -11.95 27.35 -7.27
N GLY A 310 -12.59 27.23 -8.43
CA GLY A 310 -12.67 25.96 -9.16
C GLY A 310 -13.30 24.84 -8.32
N PHE A 311 -12.68 23.68 -8.37
CA PHE A 311 -13.07 22.48 -7.64
C PHE A 311 -12.83 22.57 -6.12
N ASP A 312 -12.04 23.54 -5.66
CA ASP A 312 -11.86 23.79 -4.22
C ASP A 312 -12.91 24.75 -3.62
N SER A 313 -13.83 25.29 -4.43
CA SER A 313 -14.88 26.23 -3.95
C SER A 313 -15.88 25.62 -2.95
N ALA A 314 -15.89 24.30 -2.80
CA ALA A 314 -16.76 23.57 -1.87
C ALA A 314 -16.02 23.04 -0.63
N LEU A 315 -14.75 23.40 -0.43
CA LEU A 315 -13.98 23.03 0.75
C LEU A 315 -14.59 23.60 2.05
N PRO A 316 -14.36 22.95 3.20
CA PRO A 316 -14.87 23.42 4.49
C PRO A 316 -14.26 24.77 4.90
N GLY A 317 -13.04 25.07 4.45
CA GLY A 317 -12.33 26.33 4.67
C GLY A 317 -11.33 26.63 3.55
N HIS A 318 -10.61 27.75 3.68
CA HIS A 318 -9.61 28.19 2.70
C HIS A 318 -8.41 28.80 3.41
N GLY A 319 -7.21 28.47 2.97
CA GLY A 319 -5.97 28.87 3.62
C GLY A 319 -4.82 27.95 3.26
N ILE A 320 -3.81 27.89 4.12
CA ILE A 320 -2.70 26.96 3.98
C ILE A 320 -3.08 25.61 4.60
N ILE A 321 -3.00 24.54 3.81
CA ILE A 321 -3.09 23.17 4.31
C ILE A 321 -1.68 22.61 4.44
N VAL A 322 -1.46 21.92 5.56
CA VAL A 322 -0.20 21.23 5.87
C VAL A 322 -0.49 19.74 5.96
N GLU A 323 0.13 18.96 5.08
CA GLU A 323 0.03 17.49 5.08
C GLU A 323 1.37 16.91 5.58
N HIS A 324 1.31 15.83 6.35
CA HIS A 324 2.48 15.02 6.73
C HIS A 324 2.31 13.64 6.11
N SER A 325 3.21 13.28 5.20
CA SER A 325 3.27 11.94 4.61
C SER A 325 4.47 11.14 5.12
N ASP A 326 4.30 9.81 5.14
CA ASP A 326 5.32 8.84 5.52
C ASP A 326 5.22 7.56 4.66
N ASP A 327 6.14 7.40 3.72
CA ASP A 327 6.19 6.26 2.79
C ASP A 327 6.56 4.93 3.46
N ASN A 328 6.91 4.96 4.74
CA ASN A 328 7.16 3.74 5.53
C ASN A 328 5.88 3.24 6.24
N ASN A 329 4.77 3.95 6.10
CA ASN A 329 3.49 3.63 6.72
C ASN A 329 2.46 3.17 5.68
N GLY A 330 1.45 2.44 6.14
CA GLY A 330 0.37 1.93 5.29
C GLY A 330 0.77 0.74 4.41
N ASN A 331 -0.20 0.24 3.64
CA ASN A 331 0.00 -0.85 2.68
C ASN A 331 -0.50 -0.44 1.28
N ALA A 332 0.43 0.07 0.46
CA ALA A 332 0.15 0.56 -0.88
C ALA A 332 -0.35 -0.53 -1.85
N PRO A 333 0.24 -1.75 -1.91
CA PRO A 333 -0.26 -2.83 -2.77
C PRO A 333 -1.75 -3.14 -2.63
N ASP A 334 -2.26 -3.11 -1.39
CA ASP A 334 -3.67 -3.42 -1.10
C ASP A 334 -4.56 -2.18 -1.01
N ASN A 335 -4.02 -0.98 -1.31
CA ASN A 335 -4.75 0.28 -1.16
C ASN A 335 -5.25 0.54 0.28
N LEU A 336 -4.55 0.00 1.28
CA LEU A 336 -4.85 0.13 2.72
C LEU A 336 -3.80 1.04 3.38
N VAL A 337 -3.60 2.23 2.83
CA VAL A 337 -2.50 3.13 3.27
C VAL A 337 -2.87 4.02 4.46
N ASN A 338 -4.17 4.24 4.68
CA ASN A 338 -4.71 5.20 5.64
C ASN A 338 -5.75 4.55 6.58
N THR A 339 -5.60 3.27 6.92
CA THR A 339 -6.54 2.55 7.80
C THR A 339 -6.42 2.95 9.28
N ASP A 340 -5.25 3.41 9.72
CA ASP A 340 -4.97 3.84 11.10
C ASP A 340 -4.34 5.25 11.11
N PRO A 341 -4.90 6.25 11.83
CA PRO A 341 -4.32 7.59 11.95
C PRO A 341 -2.89 7.61 12.52
N GLU A 342 -2.52 6.66 13.38
CA GLU A 342 -1.18 6.58 13.97
C GLU A 342 -0.15 5.93 13.02
N ASN A 343 -0.63 5.18 12.02
CA ASN A 343 0.18 4.52 10.99
C ASN A 343 -0.28 4.89 9.57
N ALA A 344 -0.78 6.12 9.39
CA ALA A 344 -1.26 6.60 8.11
C ALA A 344 -0.08 6.94 7.18
N TRP A 345 -0.25 6.69 5.89
CA TRP A 345 0.65 7.20 4.85
C TRP A 345 0.59 8.72 4.77
N VAL A 346 -0.59 9.33 4.90
CA VAL A 346 -0.72 10.80 4.91
C VAL A 346 -1.83 11.27 5.84
N LYS A 347 -1.58 12.39 6.52
CA LYS A 347 -2.56 13.10 7.37
C LYS A 347 -2.45 14.61 7.26
N ILE A 348 -3.52 15.32 7.59
CA ILE A 348 -3.50 16.78 7.73
C ILE A 348 -3.09 17.15 9.16
N ILE A 349 -2.18 18.11 9.27
CA ILE A 349 -1.88 18.80 10.51
C ILE A 349 -2.87 19.97 10.62
N GLU A 350 -3.94 19.81 11.40
CA GLU A 350 -5.01 20.81 11.55
C GLU A 350 -4.51 22.02 12.35
N ALA A 351 -4.69 23.23 11.83
CA ALA A 351 -4.13 24.44 12.43
C ALA A 351 -4.65 24.75 13.85
N ASP A 352 -5.85 24.30 14.20
CA ASP A 352 -6.44 24.47 15.54
C ASP A 352 -6.03 23.38 16.55
N GLY A 353 -5.38 22.31 16.09
CA GLY A 353 -4.80 21.25 16.92
C GLY A 353 -5.80 20.42 17.70
N ASP A 354 -7.03 20.30 17.22
CA ASP A 354 -8.06 19.50 17.89
C ASP A 354 -8.14 18.04 17.39
N ASP A 355 -7.35 17.69 16.37
CA ASP A 355 -7.25 16.38 15.74
C ASP A 355 -8.63 15.83 15.33
N ALA A 356 -9.53 16.68 14.84
CA ALA A 356 -10.92 16.35 14.52
C ALA A 356 -11.02 15.25 13.47
N LEU A 357 -10.24 15.33 12.38
CA LEU A 357 -10.17 14.29 11.35
C LEU A 357 -9.72 12.94 11.93
N GLN A 358 -8.63 12.94 12.71
CA GLN A 358 -8.07 11.73 13.35
C GLN A 358 -9.00 11.13 14.41
N ARG A 359 -9.80 11.97 15.08
CA ARG A 359 -10.75 11.54 16.12
C ARG A 359 -12.16 11.29 15.57
N SER A 360 -12.33 11.32 14.25
CA SER A 360 -13.63 11.20 13.56
C SER A 360 -14.71 12.14 14.13
N ARG A 361 -14.35 13.38 14.47
CA ARG A 361 -15.28 14.37 15.02
C ARG A 361 -16.05 15.12 13.93
N ASP A 362 -15.38 15.40 12.82
CA ASP A 362 -15.95 15.94 11.60
C ASP A 362 -15.09 15.53 10.38
N SER A 363 -15.57 15.86 9.18
CA SER A 363 -14.88 15.59 7.91
C SER A 363 -13.99 16.75 7.46
N GLY A 364 -13.67 17.68 8.36
CA GLY A 364 -12.91 18.89 8.07
C GLY A 364 -13.68 20.17 8.42
N SER A 365 -12.94 21.20 8.79
CA SER A 365 -13.49 22.45 9.31
C SER A 365 -12.71 23.68 8.82
N VAL A 366 -13.25 24.88 9.02
CA VAL A 366 -12.50 26.12 8.73
C VAL A 366 -11.25 26.26 9.62
N GLY A 367 -11.24 25.61 10.79
CA GLY A 367 -10.15 25.66 11.77
C GLY A 367 -8.89 24.91 11.33
N ASP A 368 -9.02 23.98 10.39
CA ASP A 368 -7.91 23.12 9.96
C ASP A 368 -6.88 23.89 9.12
N ALA A 369 -7.31 24.95 8.43
CA ALA A 369 -6.46 25.71 7.52
C ALA A 369 -5.71 26.85 8.23
N PHE A 370 -4.39 26.88 8.07
CA PHE A 370 -3.53 27.94 8.60
C PHE A 370 -3.82 29.28 7.89
N SER A 371 -3.93 30.33 8.70
CA SER A 371 -4.27 31.69 8.34
C SER A 371 -3.11 32.66 8.58
N VAL A 372 -3.27 33.91 8.14
CA VAL A 372 -2.23 34.95 8.29
C VAL A 372 -1.86 35.15 9.76
N GLY A 373 -0.58 34.98 10.07
CA GLY A 373 0.01 35.11 11.40
C GLY A 373 0.17 33.78 12.13
N ASP A 374 -0.35 32.69 11.60
CA ASP A 374 -0.12 31.37 12.18
C ASP A 374 1.29 30.86 11.87
N GLU A 375 1.82 30.07 12.79
CA GLU A 375 3.17 29.50 12.75
C GLU A 375 3.09 27.99 12.98
N PHE A 376 3.91 27.22 12.26
CA PHE A 376 4.04 25.77 12.39
C PHE A 376 5.48 25.31 12.15
N GLY A 377 5.83 24.10 12.60
CA GLY A 377 7.18 23.54 12.52
C GLY A 377 7.80 23.37 13.90
N ALA A 378 8.89 24.07 14.19
CA ALA A 378 9.57 24.01 15.49
C ALA A 378 8.88 24.87 16.57
N ASP A 379 8.16 25.90 16.17
CA ASP A 379 7.33 26.76 17.01
C ASP A 379 5.88 26.79 16.46
N GLY A 380 4.95 27.34 17.25
CA GLY A 380 3.53 27.36 16.90
C GLY A 380 2.92 25.96 16.95
N MET A 381 2.31 25.52 15.84
CA MET A 381 1.91 24.11 15.69
C MET A 381 3.16 23.24 15.48
N MET A 382 3.56 22.53 16.53
CA MET A 382 4.78 21.73 16.52
C MET A 382 4.65 20.51 15.62
N ILE A 383 5.60 20.33 14.71
CA ILE A 383 5.67 19.20 13.78
C ILE A 383 6.80 18.27 14.18
N ARG A 384 6.48 17.01 14.40
CA ARG A 384 7.43 15.93 14.66
C ARG A 384 7.33 14.87 13.58
N ASP A 385 8.46 14.29 13.22
CA ASP A 385 8.47 13.08 12.42
C ASP A 385 8.02 11.85 13.25
N ASN A 386 7.77 10.74 12.58
CA ASN A 386 7.42 9.45 13.20
C ASN A 386 8.60 8.80 13.93
N ARG A 387 9.70 9.54 14.14
CA ARG A 387 10.83 9.21 15.00
C ARG A 387 10.90 10.16 16.21
N GLY A 388 9.85 10.94 16.45
CA GLY A 388 9.70 11.83 17.60
C GLY A 388 10.60 13.06 17.57
N ARG A 389 11.30 13.33 16.47
CA ARG A 389 12.19 14.48 16.31
C ARG A 389 11.37 15.70 15.90
N LEU A 390 11.51 16.78 16.64
CA LEU A 390 10.98 18.08 16.24
C LEU A 390 11.79 18.61 15.04
N VAL A 391 11.10 19.15 14.04
CA VAL A 391 11.76 19.80 12.90
C VAL A 391 12.63 20.99 13.35
N THR A 392 13.62 21.35 12.55
CA THR A 392 14.62 22.40 12.84
C THR A 392 14.31 23.75 12.21
N TRP A 393 13.07 23.97 11.77
CA TRP A 393 12.62 25.19 11.09
C TRP A 393 11.23 25.59 11.58
N SER A 394 10.88 26.88 11.47
CA SER A 394 9.49 27.35 11.61
C SER A 394 9.02 27.98 10.32
N ALA A 395 7.78 27.71 9.95
CA ALA A 395 7.07 28.39 8.88
C ALA A 395 6.06 29.37 9.45
N THR A 396 6.03 30.59 8.94
CA THR A 396 5.03 31.62 9.28
C THR A 396 4.23 31.98 8.03
N VAL A 397 2.91 31.99 8.15
CA VAL A 397 2.02 32.48 7.09
C VAL A 397 1.97 34.01 7.14
N VAL A 398 2.66 34.67 6.22
CA VAL A 398 2.83 36.14 6.23
C VAL A 398 1.66 36.87 5.58
N THR A 399 1.16 36.34 4.46
CA THR A 399 0.03 36.92 3.71
C THR A 399 -0.78 35.82 3.06
N ILE A 400 -2.10 36.00 2.97
CA ILE A 400 -3.00 35.18 2.15
C ILE A 400 -3.93 36.13 1.38
N SER A 401 -4.19 35.78 0.12
CA SER A 401 -5.19 36.36 -0.75
C SER A 401 -5.83 35.25 -1.58
N SER A 402 -6.82 35.58 -2.41
CA SER A 402 -7.45 34.60 -3.32
C SER A 402 -6.50 34.10 -4.43
N GLU A 403 -5.44 34.83 -4.75
CA GLU A 403 -4.53 34.51 -5.87
C GLU A 403 -3.17 33.98 -5.40
N SER A 404 -2.78 34.27 -4.15
CA SER A 404 -1.49 33.84 -3.62
C SER A 404 -1.40 33.94 -2.10
N ALA A 405 -0.50 33.15 -1.52
CA ALA A 405 -0.04 33.25 -0.15
C ALA A 405 1.49 33.36 -0.08
N THR A 406 2.01 33.95 1.00
CA THR A 406 3.45 33.99 1.27
C THR A 406 3.72 33.24 2.56
N VAL A 407 4.55 32.20 2.50
CA VAL A 407 5.03 31.43 3.65
C VAL A 407 6.53 31.71 3.81
N GLU A 408 6.93 32.13 5.00
CA GLU A 408 8.34 32.36 5.35
C GLU A 408 8.82 31.22 6.24
N ILE A 409 9.87 30.52 5.80
CA ILE A 409 10.49 29.41 6.50
C ILE A 409 11.81 29.91 7.08
N GLU A 410 11.95 29.83 8.39
CA GLU A 410 13.14 30.25 9.14
C GLU A 410 13.81 29.05 9.81
N PRO A 411 15.08 28.73 9.48
CA PRO A 411 15.81 27.69 10.17
C PRO A 411 16.14 28.14 11.61
N LYS A 412 16.12 27.19 12.56
CA LYS A 412 16.47 27.46 13.96
C LYS A 412 17.98 27.59 14.20
N GLY A 413 18.78 27.24 13.21
CA GLY A 413 20.23 27.38 13.19
C GLY A 413 20.92 26.12 12.70
N GLU A 414 22.25 26.17 12.61
CA GLU A 414 23.04 25.07 12.10
C GLU A 414 23.31 24.00 13.18
N SER A 415 23.34 22.75 12.75
CA SER A 415 23.85 21.61 13.51
C SER A 415 24.91 20.92 12.69
N SER A 416 26.05 20.59 13.31
CA SER A 416 27.10 19.78 12.68
C SER A 416 26.81 18.29 12.76
N VAL A 417 25.74 17.89 13.45
CA VAL A 417 25.28 16.50 13.59
C VAL A 417 23.84 16.33 13.09
N GLU A 418 23.62 15.22 12.41
CA GLU A 418 22.28 14.69 12.11
C GLU A 418 21.96 13.60 13.12
N VAL A 419 20.82 13.70 13.80
CA VAL A 419 20.35 12.75 14.80
C VAL A 419 19.19 11.96 14.22
N LEU A 420 19.33 10.64 14.07
CA LEU A 420 18.26 9.77 13.60
C LEU A 420 17.88 8.77 14.71
N THR A 421 16.75 9.00 15.33
CA THR A 421 16.14 8.11 16.33
C THR A 421 15.44 6.92 15.68
N PRO A 422 15.15 5.84 16.41
CA PRO A 422 14.25 4.78 15.93
C PRO A 422 12.85 5.34 15.63
N ARG A 423 12.07 4.61 14.83
CA ARG A 423 10.64 4.94 14.63
C ARG A 423 9.87 4.73 15.92
N GLY A 424 8.86 5.57 16.14
CA GLY A 424 7.96 5.54 17.26
C GLY A 424 6.69 4.72 16.98
N PRO A 425 5.99 4.27 18.04
CA PRO A 425 6.52 4.17 19.40
C PRO A 425 7.63 3.11 19.47
N ILE A 426 8.60 3.30 20.36
CA ILE A 426 9.69 2.32 20.54
C ILE A 426 9.10 1.06 21.21
N GLN A 427 9.15 -0.07 20.51
CA GLN A 427 8.81 -1.37 21.09
C GLN A 427 10.06 -2.09 21.56
N PHE A 428 10.10 -2.39 22.85
CA PHE A 428 11.29 -2.88 23.53
C PHE A 428 11.01 -4.23 24.22
N ILE A 429 11.91 -5.20 24.05
CA ILE A 429 11.89 -6.45 24.81
C ILE A 429 12.80 -6.31 26.03
N SER A 430 12.44 -6.94 27.15
CA SER A 430 13.21 -6.89 28.41
C SER A 430 14.72 -7.14 28.20
N GLY A 431 15.55 -6.18 28.60
CA GLY A 431 17.01 -6.25 28.50
C GLY A 431 17.62 -5.77 27.17
N GLU A 432 16.81 -5.34 26.20
CA GLU A 432 17.26 -4.70 24.96
C GLU A 432 17.93 -3.33 25.26
N LEU A 433 18.56 -2.71 24.27
CA LEU A 433 19.03 -1.32 24.36
C LEU A 433 18.62 -0.61 23.07
N THR A 434 18.24 0.65 23.18
CA THR A 434 17.82 1.44 22.03
C THR A 434 18.79 2.57 21.76
N TYR A 435 19.11 2.77 20.48
CA TYR A 435 20.13 3.71 20.04
C TYR A 435 19.57 4.73 19.06
N ALA A 436 20.06 5.97 19.14
CA ALA A 436 19.97 6.94 18.06
C ALA A 436 21.26 6.93 17.26
N ARG A 437 21.13 6.98 15.93
CA ARG A 437 22.26 7.11 15.00
C ARG A 437 22.61 8.57 14.83
N ILE A 438 23.87 8.93 15.11
CA ILE A 438 24.40 10.29 15.00
C ILE A 438 25.39 10.34 13.85
N THR A 439 25.15 11.17 12.85
CA THR A 439 26.09 11.41 11.75
C THR A 439 26.70 12.81 11.91
N ALA A 440 27.99 12.86 12.26
CA ALA A 440 28.73 14.08 12.48
C ALA A 440 29.50 14.51 11.23
N SER A 441 29.18 15.69 10.70
CA SER A 441 29.90 16.32 9.58
C SER A 441 31.20 17.01 10.05
N GLN A 442 31.27 17.39 11.32
CA GLN A 442 32.44 17.97 11.98
C GLN A 442 32.65 17.32 13.34
N ALA A 443 33.89 17.34 13.84
CA ALA A 443 34.16 16.84 15.19
C ALA A 443 33.63 17.83 16.23
N CYS A 444 32.86 17.35 17.20
CA CYS A 444 32.25 18.17 18.25
C CYS A 444 32.16 17.41 19.58
N THR A 445 31.82 18.13 20.65
CA THR A 445 31.37 17.52 21.90
C THR A 445 29.85 17.42 21.88
N LEU A 446 29.34 16.20 21.72
CA LEU A 446 27.91 15.89 21.71
C LEU A 446 27.35 16.01 23.13
N GLU A 447 26.29 16.77 23.29
CA GLU A 447 25.50 16.88 24.52
C GLU A 447 24.21 16.06 24.36
N VAL A 448 24.04 15.07 25.22
CA VAL A 448 22.84 14.21 25.29
C VAL A 448 22.13 14.53 26.59
N SER A 449 20.95 15.15 26.49
CA SER A 449 20.13 15.50 27.65
C SER A 449 18.74 14.89 27.47
N LEU A 450 18.59 13.62 27.89
CA LEU A 450 17.35 12.87 27.80
C LEU A 450 16.81 12.53 29.19
N SER A 451 15.50 12.70 29.36
CA SER A 451 14.73 12.30 30.53
C SER A 451 13.77 11.19 30.15
N THR A 452 13.57 10.22 31.05
CA THR A 452 12.51 9.22 30.92
C THR A 452 11.41 9.51 31.93
N THR A 453 10.17 9.08 31.66
CA THR A 453 9.04 9.23 32.61
C THR A 453 9.31 8.66 34.00
N GLN A 454 10.24 7.70 34.12
CA GLN A 454 10.62 7.08 35.40
C GLN A 454 11.74 7.84 36.14
N SER A 455 12.36 8.84 35.51
CA SER A 455 13.46 9.60 36.10
C SER A 455 12.94 10.78 36.95
N GLU A 456 12.80 10.58 38.27
CA GLU A 456 12.37 11.63 39.23
C GLU A 456 13.45 12.72 39.51
N SER A 457 14.59 12.69 38.82
CA SER A 457 15.77 13.53 39.12
C SER A 457 16.09 14.53 38.00
N GLN A 458 16.76 15.64 38.34
CA GLN A 458 17.35 16.54 37.34
C GLN A 458 18.30 15.74 36.44
N VAL A 459 17.96 15.62 35.15
CA VAL A 459 18.82 15.02 34.14
C VAL A 459 20.12 15.80 34.06
N GLN A 460 21.24 15.11 34.31
CA GLN A 460 22.56 15.65 34.03
C GLN A 460 22.87 15.34 32.56
N PRO A 461 23.16 16.34 31.72
CA PRO A 461 23.57 16.08 30.35
C PRO A 461 24.85 15.25 30.31
N GLU A 462 24.88 14.25 29.45
CA GLU A 462 26.10 13.51 29.11
C GLU A 462 26.83 14.22 27.98
N TYR A 463 28.16 14.29 28.08
CA TYR A 463 29.02 14.93 27.08
C TYR A 463 29.98 13.90 26.48
N ILE A 464 29.94 13.75 25.16
CA ILE A 464 30.69 12.72 24.43
C ILE A 464 31.45 13.39 23.28
N ASP A 465 32.78 13.27 23.27
CA ASP A 465 33.57 13.78 22.14
C ASP A 465 33.45 12.83 20.94
N ILE A 466 32.85 13.31 19.85
CA ILE A 466 32.65 12.54 18.62
C ILE A 466 33.44 13.14 17.45
N PRO A 467 34.35 12.37 16.80
CA PRO A 467 34.96 12.76 15.54
C PRO A 467 33.95 12.77 14.38
N VAL A 468 34.37 13.23 13.19
CA VAL A 468 33.58 13.06 11.95
C VAL A 468 33.29 11.58 11.69
N GLY A 469 32.03 11.23 11.43
CA GLY A 469 31.61 9.85 11.19
C GLY A 469 30.20 9.56 11.71
N THR A 470 29.82 8.29 11.72
CA THR A 470 28.52 7.82 12.21
C THR A 470 28.71 7.00 13.49
N TYR A 471 27.89 7.26 14.51
CA TYR A 471 27.95 6.64 15.84
C TYR A 471 26.55 6.26 16.31
N ASP A 472 26.41 5.13 16.99
CA ASP A 472 25.17 4.76 17.65
C ASP A 472 25.29 5.13 19.15
N ILE A 473 24.40 6.01 19.61
CA ILE A 473 24.37 6.53 20.98
C ILE A 473 23.14 5.96 21.68
N GLU A 474 23.34 5.35 22.84
CA GLU A 474 22.25 4.79 23.64
C GLU A 474 21.31 5.91 24.13
N ILE A 475 20.02 5.79 23.82
CA ILE A 475 18.99 6.78 24.22
C ILE A 475 18.02 6.23 25.27
N LEU A 476 17.89 4.91 25.33
CA LEU A 476 17.05 4.22 26.31
C LEU A 476 17.68 2.86 26.62
N GLY A 477 17.92 2.61 27.91
CA GLY A 477 18.44 1.35 28.40
C GLY A 477 17.67 0.86 29.62
N ASN A 478 17.11 -0.35 29.50
CA ASN A 478 16.56 -1.14 30.61
C ASN A 478 15.56 -0.36 31.51
N PRO A 479 14.38 0.04 30.99
CA PRO A 479 13.35 0.71 31.78
C PRO A 479 12.99 -0.13 33.02
N SER A 480 12.81 0.51 34.17
CA SER A 480 12.64 -0.21 35.43
C SER A 480 11.36 -1.06 35.44
N SER A 481 11.40 -2.17 36.20
CA SER A 481 10.40 -3.24 36.29
C SER A 481 9.02 -2.84 36.86
N THR A 482 8.66 -1.55 36.84
CA THR A 482 7.44 -1.04 37.48
C THR A 482 6.46 -0.38 36.51
N SER A 483 6.85 -0.14 35.25
CA SER A 483 5.96 0.39 34.21
C SER A 483 6.29 -0.23 32.88
N ASP A 484 5.26 -0.72 32.19
CA ASP A 484 5.36 -1.36 30.87
C ASP A 484 5.25 -0.33 29.72
N SER A 485 5.16 0.95 30.06
CA SER A 485 5.18 2.06 29.11
C SER A 485 5.79 3.32 29.70
N GLY A 486 6.19 4.24 28.82
CA GLY A 486 6.70 5.55 29.19
C GLY A 486 7.08 6.39 27.99
N SER A 487 7.85 7.45 28.22
CA SER A 487 8.40 8.28 27.15
C SER A 487 9.86 8.66 27.43
N VAL A 488 10.60 8.98 26.37
CA VAL A 488 11.93 9.55 26.38
C VAL A 488 11.88 10.92 25.72
N ARG A 489 12.27 11.94 26.48
CA ARG A 489 12.14 13.35 26.09
C ARG A 489 13.41 14.12 26.37
N GLY A 490 13.83 14.97 25.43
CA GLY A 490 14.96 15.86 25.66
C GLY A 490 15.62 16.33 24.37
N THR A 491 16.94 16.50 24.41
CA THR A 491 17.70 17.02 23.27
C THR A 491 19.01 16.30 23.06
N ILE A 492 19.40 16.13 21.80
CA ILE A 492 20.71 15.63 21.38
C ILE A 492 21.31 16.61 20.36
N GLY A 493 22.56 17.03 20.56
CA GLY A 493 23.27 17.86 19.59
C GLY A 493 24.61 18.36 20.12
N CYS A 494 25.42 19.00 19.28
CA CYS A 494 26.72 19.51 19.70
C CYS A 494 26.59 20.70 20.67
N GLU A 495 27.56 20.83 21.58
CA GLU A 495 27.60 21.96 22.51
C GLU A 495 27.66 23.30 21.77
N GLY A 496 26.75 24.22 22.10
CA GLY A 496 26.69 25.56 21.51
C GLY A 496 26.01 25.64 20.13
N GLU A 497 25.53 24.52 19.60
CA GLU A 497 24.77 24.43 18.36
C GLU A 497 23.28 24.17 18.62
N VAL A 498 22.47 24.16 17.55
CA VAL A 498 21.07 23.72 17.64
C VAL A 498 21.05 22.22 17.94
N LYS A 499 20.14 21.82 18.83
CA LYS A 499 19.97 20.42 19.22
C LYS A 499 18.65 19.88 18.71
N THR A 500 18.64 18.64 18.25
CA THR A 500 17.42 17.92 17.90
C THR A 500 16.62 17.65 19.17
N ASN A 501 15.39 18.15 19.21
CA ASN A 501 14.45 17.86 20.28
C ASN A 501 13.74 16.53 20.01
N ILE A 502 13.74 15.64 20.99
CA ILE A 502 13.19 14.28 20.89
C ILE A 502 12.04 14.16 21.88
N ASP A 503 10.93 13.58 21.43
CA ASP A 503 9.80 13.12 22.23
C ASP A 503 9.29 11.81 21.63
N LEU A 504 9.61 10.69 22.28
CA LEU A 504 9.26 9.35 21.83
C LEU A 504 8.59 8.59 22.96
N ASP A 505 7.45 7.99 22.66
CA ASP A 505 6.84 7.00 23.53
C ASP A 505 7.52 5.64 23.36
N TRP A 506 7.50 4.83 24.42
CA TRP A 506 8.02 3.48 24.42
C TRP A 506 7.10 2.53 25.19
N PHE A 507 7.06 1.28 24.74
CA PHE A 507 6.32 0.18 25.35
C PHE A 507 7.22 -1.03 25.56
N LEU A 508 7.09 -1.66 26.72
CA LEU A 508 7.68 -2.96 27.00
C LEU A 508 6.76 -4.03 26.41
N ILE A 509 7.29 -4.78 25.44
CA ILE A 509 6.59 -5.89 24.80
C ILE A 509 7.20 -7.21 25.25
N GLY A 510 6.37 -8.25 25.37
CA GLY A 510 6.83 -9.57 25.80
C GLY A 510 7.67 -10.32 24.76
N HIS A 511 7.32 -10.14 23.48
CA HIS A 511 8.04 -10.66 22.32
C HIS A 511 7.72 -9.84 21.06
N ARG A 512 8.56 -9.94 20.03
CA ARG A 512 8.39 -9.41 18.68
C ARG A 512 8.20 -10.58 17.71
N LEU A 513 7.38 -10.39 16.68
CA LEU A 513 7.14 -11.38 15.63
C LEU A 513 7.90 -10.97 14.36
N SER A 514 8.38 -11.95 13.60
CA SER A 514 8.94 -11.71 12.27
C SER A 514 7.87 -11.21 11.29
N ILE A 515 8.30 -10.41 10.31
CA ILE A 515 7.47 -9.89 9.21
C ILE A 515 7.71 -10.63 7.89
N GLU A 516 8.41 -11.76 7.93
CA GLU A 516 8.63 -12.61 6.75
C GLU A 516 7.32 -13.21 6.25
N GLU A 517 7.19 -13.37 4.93
CA GLU A 517 6.00 -13.93 4.30
C GLU A 517 5.73 -15.35 4.81
N LEU A 518 4.50 -15.57 5.28
CA LEU A 518 4.00 -16.88 5.68
C LEU A 518 3.42 -17.58 4.44
N TYR A 519 3.99 -18.73 4.09
CA TYR A 519 3.51 -19.55 3.00
C TYR A 519 2.94 -20.88 3.51
N VAL A 520 1.71 -21.20 3.10
CA VAL A 520 1.04 -22.46 3.44
C VAL A 520 0.28 -23.04 2.26
N VAL A 521 0.39 -24.35 2.09
CA VAL A 521 -0.45 -25.12 1.17
C VAL A 521 -1.73 -25.56 1.90
N VAL A 522 -2.89 -25.32 1.29
CA VAL A 522 -4.21 -25.60 1.86
C VAL A 522 -5.07 -26.47 0.95
N ALA A 523 -5.98 -27.24 1.54
CA ALA A 523 -6.94 -28.03 0.76
C ALA A 523 -7.90 -27.13 -0.01
N TRP A 524 -8.11 -27.42 -1.30
CA TRP A 524 -8.94 -26.57 -2.16
C TRP A 524 -10.41 -27.03 -2.27
N GLU A 525 -10.71 -28.32 -2.08
CA GLU A 525 -12.10 -28.86 -2.17
C GLU A 525 -12.82 -28.97 -0.83
N SER A 526 -12.10 -28.90 0.30
CA SER A 526 -12.67 -29.23 1.60
C SER A 526 -12.14 -28.34 2.70
N SER A 527 -13.00 -28.00 3.66
CA SER A 527 -12.60 -27.26 4.84
C SER A 527 -11.47 -27.99 5.58
N SER A 528 -10.47 -27.24 6.00
CA SER A 528 -9.27 -27.73 6.68
C SER A 528 -8.81 -26.72 7.72
N SER A 529 -7.82 -27.09 8.54
CA SER A 529 -7.16 -26.15 9.43
C SER A 529 -5.65 -26.31 9.25
N VAL A 530 -4.94 -25.19 9.23
CA VAL A 530 -3.48 -25.14 9.05
C VAL A 530 -2.84 -24.36 10.18
N GLU A 531 -1.67 -24.82 10.61
CA GLU A 531 -0.89 -24.18 11.67
C GLU A 531 0.17 -23.27 11.04
N LEU A 532 0.09 -21.98 11.31
CA LEU A 532 1.10 -20.99 10.98
C LEU A 532 2.14 -20.94 12.09
N MET A 533 3.36 -21.37 11.78
CA MET A 533 4.50 -21.25 12.68
C MET A 533 5.12 -19.87 12.51
N LEU A 534 5.14 -19.09 13.58
CA LEU A 534 5.75 -17.76 13.58
C LEU A 534 7.17 -17.83 14.16
N GLU A 535 8.00 -16.88 13.73
CA GLU A 535 9.29 -16.64 14.38
C GLU A 535 9.16 -15.55 15.44
N TYR A 536 9.64 -15.87 16.65
CA TYR A 536 9.52 -15.03 17.83
C TYR A 536 10.89 -14.55 18.31
N GLU A 537 10.96 -13.29 18.73
CA GLU A 537 12.07 -12.73 19.50
C GLU A 537 11.56 -12.27 20.86
N GLY A 538 12.07 -12.85 21.96
CA GLY A 538 11.59 -12.56 23.33
C GLY A 538 11.11 -13.82 24.06
N GLU A 539 10.65 -13.65 25.31
CA GLU A 539 10.35 -14.79 26.21
C GLU A 539 8.96 -14.71 26.87
N GLU A 540 8.26 -13.58 26.78
CA GLU A 540 7.00 -13.36 27.50
C GLU A 540 5.78 -13.38 26.57
N GLU A 541 4.62 -13.68 27.15
CA GLU A 541 3.33 -13.75 26.45
C GLU A 541 2.86 -12.38 25.95
N ARG A 542 2.19 -12.36 24.80
CA ARG A 542 1.42 -11.18 24.35
C ARG A 542 0.05 -11.61 23.85
N THR A 543 -0.92 -10.72 24.04
CA THR A 543 -2.27 -10.89 23.49
C THR A 543 -2.44 -10.00 22.27
N TYR A 544 -2.97 -10.59 21.20
CA TYR A 544 -3.25 -9.92 19.94
C TYR A 544 -4.73 -10.08 19.58
N SER A 545 -5.30 -9.04 18.99
CA SER A 545 -6.46 -9.17 18.10
C SER A 545 -5.93 -9.48 16.72
N ILE A 546 -6.43 -10.53 16.08
CA ILE A 546 -5.93 -11.00 14.77
C ILE A 546 -7.06 -11.03 13.76
N ALA A 547 -6.76 -10.61 12.53
CA ALA A 547 -7.59 -10.80 11.36
C ALA A 547 -6.76 -11.26 10.18
N VAL A 548 -7.44 -11.86 9.21
CA VAL A 548 -6.89 -12.14 7.88
C VAL A 548 -7.50 -11.09 6.96
N GLU A 549 -6.67 -10.39 6.19
CA GLU A 549 -7.07 -9.39 5.21
C GLU A 549 -6.62 -9.78 3.79
N GLY A 550 -7.18 -9.12 2.78
CA GLY A 550 -6.92 -9.41 1.36
C GLY A 550 -7.73 -10.61 0.83
N ALA A 551 -7.34 -11.15 -0.32
CA ALA A 551 -8.04 -12.27 -0.95
C ALA A 551 -8.09 -13.53 -0.06
N ALA A 552 -7.05 -13.74 0.76
CA ALA A 552 -7.00 -14.82 1.74
C ALA A 552 -8.17 -14.79 2.74
N ALA A 553 -8.70 -13.61 3.09
CA ALA A 553 -9.82 -13.47 4.04
C ALA A 553 -11.12 -14.12 3.53
N ARG A 554 -11.26 -14.32 2.21
CA ARG A 554 -12.44 -14.97 1.61
C ARG A 554 -12.52 -16.47 1.91
N ILE A 555 -11.39 -17.08 2.24
CA ILE A 555 -11.26 -18.54 2.41
C ILE A 555 -10.64 -18.94 3.75
N ALA A 556 -10.14 -17.98 4.53
CA ALA A 556 -9.42 -18.25 5.77
C ALA A 556 -9.90 -17.34 6.90
N THR A 557 -10.12 -17.95 8.06
CA THR A 557 -10.46 -17.24 9.29
C THR A 557 -9.55 -17.70 10.42
N THR A 558 -9.49 -16.92 11.50
CA THR A 558 -8.68 -17.25 12.67
C THR A 558 -9.39 -16.85 13.96
N SER A 559 -9.01 -17.50 15.06
CA SER A 559 -9.53 -17.17 16.37
C SER A 559 -8.96 -15.85 16.88
N THR A 560 -9.83 -14.96 17.36
CA THR A 560 -9.44 -13.66 17.91
C THR A 560 -10.29 -13.29 19.15
N PRO A 561 -9.73 -12.68 20.20
CA PRO A 561 -8.30 -12.44 20.43
C PRO A 561 -7.55 -13.73 20.82
N ILE A 562 -6.23 -13.74 20.64
CA ILE A 562 -5.34 -14.86 21.01
C ILE A 562 -4.19 -14.38 21.89
N SER A 563 -3.76 -15.22 22.83
CA SER A 563 -2.53 -15.02 23.59
C SER A 563 -1.48 -15.99 23.09
N LEU A 564 -0.32 -15.45 22.69
CA LEU A 564 0.79 -16.21 22.11
C LEU A 564 1.98 -16.18 23.07
N PHE A 565 2.54 -17.35 23.36
CA PHE A 565 3.89 -17.50 23.88
C PHE A 565 4.88 -17.81 22.74
N PRO A 566 6.17 -17.47 22.90
CA PRO A 566 7.19 -17.84 21.93
C PRO A 566 7.19 -19.34 21.60
N GLY A 567 6.97 -19.66 20.33
CA GLY A 567 6.87 -21.03 19.80
C GLY A 567 5.44 -21.56 19.65
N ASP A 568 4.42 -20.79 20.04
CA ASP A 568 3.03 -21.10 19.70
C ASP A 568 2.79 -20.90 18.19
N SER A 569 1.73 -21.52 17.67
CA SER A 569 1.28 -21.34 16.29
C SER A 569 -0.08 -20.64 16.25
N ILE A 570 -0.38 -20.00 15.13
CA ILE A 570 -1.73 -19.50 14.83
C ILE A 570 -2.43 -20.54 13.97
N ILE A 571 -3.64 -20.93 14.35
CA ILE A 571 -4.46 -21.84 13.55
C ILE A 571 -5.32 -21.00 12.61
N LEU A 572 -5.18 -21.22 11.31
CA LEU A 572 -6.14 -20.75 10.32
C LEU A 572 -7.14 -21.85 10.02
N ASP A 573 -8.43 -21.53 10.09
CA ASP A 573 -9.51 -22.36 9.59
C ASP A 573 -9.78 -21.97 8.14
N ILE A 574 -9.57 -22.92 7.23
CA ILE A 574 -9.72 -22.76 5.79
C ILE A 574 -11.09 -23.30 5.38
N GLU A 575 -11.89 -22.46 4.74
CA GLU A 575 -13.18 -22.79 4.15
C GLU A 575 -13.19 -22.33 2.69
N PRO A 576 -12.80 -23.20 1.73
CA PRO A 576 -12.61 -22.78 0.34
C PRO A 576 -13.90 -22.34 -0.37
N ASP A 577 -15.08 -22.81 0.07
CA ASP A 577 -16.42 -22.47 -0.47
C ASP A 577 -16.57 -22.47 -2.00
N GLY A 578 -15.74 -23.25 -2.70
CA GLY A 578 -15.73 -23.33 -4.16
C GLY A 578 -15.04 -22.14 -4.85
N LEU A 579 -14.34 -21.30 -4.10
CA LEU A 579 -13.56 -20.15 -4.57
C LEU A 579 -12.13 -20.52 -5.00
N MET A 580 -11.71 -21.77 -4.79
CA MET A 580 -10.34 -22.21 -5.08
C MET A 580 -10.28 -23.34 -6.12
N GLU A 581 -9.26 -23.30 -6.95
CA GLU A 581 -8.87 -24.36 -7.91
C GLU A 581 -7.46 -24.90 -7.59
N PRO A 582 -7.09 -26.12 -8.02
CA PRO A 582 -5.76 -26.68 -7.76
C PRO A 582 -4.62 -25.76 -8.22
N GLY A 583 -3.70 -25.40 -7.32
CA GLY A 583 -2.57 -24.51 -7.60
C GLY A 583 -2.92 -23.02 -7.62
N MET A 584 -4.17 -22.63 -7.36
CA MET A 584 -4.58 -21.24 -7.18
C MET A 584 -3.90 -20.64 -5.95
N ILE A 585 -3.60 -19.34 -6.02
CA ILE A 585 -2.94 -18.60 -4.95
C ILE A 585 -3.91 -17.54 -4.41
N ALA A 586 -4.11 -17.53 -3.09
CA ALA A 586 -4.80 -16.46 -2.39
C ALA A 586 -3.78 -15.66 -1.55
N ARG A 587 -3.52 -14.42 -1.95
CA ARG A 587 -2.66 -13.48 -1.23
C ARG A 587 -3.45 -12.71 -0.20
N GLY A 588 -2.83 -12.40 0.92
CA GLY A 588 -3.41 -11.56 1.94
C GLY A 588 -2.39 -11.18 3.00
N ASN A 589 -2.90 -10.70 4.12
CA ASN A 589 -2.08 -10.35 5.27
C ASN A 589 -2.69 -10.93 6.54
N LEU A 590 -1.83 -11.43 7.42
CA LEU A 590 -2.19 -11.67 8.80
C LEU A 590 -1.94 -10.37 9.58
N VAL A 591 -3.02 -9.73 10.03
CA VAL A 591 -2.97 -8.46 10.75
C VAL A 591 -3.11 -8.72 12.23
N LEU A 592 -2.12 -8.32 13.02
CA LEU A 592 -2.09 -8.46 14.47
C LEU A 592 -2.06 -7.07 15.11
N SER A 593 -3.07 -6.76 15.92
CA SER A 593 -3.12 -5.53 16.73
C SER A 593 -2.98 -5.86 18.21
N ASP A 594 -2.10 -5.14 18.91
CA ASP A 594 -1.85 -5.33 20.34
C ASP A 594 -2.65 -4.36 21.23
N SER A 595 -2.52 -4.52 22.55
CA SER A 595 -3.21 -3.65 23.52
C SER A 595 -2.74 -2.19 23.55
N HIS A 596 -1.62 -1.89 22.90
CA HIS A 596 -1.05 -0.54 22.77
C HIS A 596 -1.46 0.13 21.46
N GLY A 597 -2.29 -0.53 20.64
CA GLY A 597 -2.70 -0.04 19.32
C GLY A 597 -1.63 -0.23 18.26
N SER A 598 -0.55 -0.96 18.52
CA SER A 598 0.44 -1.27 17.49
C SER A 598 -0.09 -2.37 16.59
N GLU A 599 -0.13 -2.08 15.28
CA GLU A 599 -0.49 -3.04 14.24
C GLU A 599 0.76 -3.64 13.59
N LEU A 600 0.72 -4.95 13.36
CA LEU A 600 1.73 -5.70 12.62
C LEU A 600 1.04 -6.45 11.48
N ARG A 601 1.56 -6.28 10.27
CA ARG A 601 1.08 -6.99 9.07
C ARG A 601 2.16 -7.98 8.62
N ILE A 602 1.79 -9.25 8.54
CA ILE A 602 2.66 -10.31 8.05
C ILE A 602 2.06 -10.82 6.73
N PRO A 603 2.76 -10.71 5.59
CA PRO A 603 2.25 -11.21 4.32
C PRO A 603 1.90 -12.71 4.42
N LEU A 604 0.74 -13.09 3.86
CA LEU A 604 0.21 -14.44 3.90
C LEU A 604 -0.08 -14.92 2.48
N LEU A 605 0.54 -16.04 2.12
CA LEU A 605 0.39 -16.71 0.83
C LEU A 605 -0.23 -18.10 1.03
N LEU A 606 -1.49 -18.25 0.64
CA LEU A 606 -2.19 -19.54 0.66
C LEU A 606 -2.19 -20.15 -0.75
N GLU A 607 -1.55 -21.29 -0.94
CA GLU A 607 -1.59 -22.05 -2.20
C GLU A 607 -2.54 -23.25 -2.08
N ALA A 608 -3.48 -23.37 -3.00
CA ALA A 608 -4.32 -24.55 -3.13
C ALA A 608 -3.49 -25.79 -3.53
N GLU A 609 -3.68 -26.91 -2.82
CA GLU A 609 -3.04 -28.19 -3.16
C GLU A 609 -3.18 -28.54 -4.65
N SER A 610 -2.08 -28.93 -5.27
CA SER A 610 -2.04 -29.34 -6.68
C SER A 610 -1.39 -30.72 -6.84
N PRO A 611 -1.41 -31.35 -8.03
CA PRO A 611 -0.63 -32.56 -8.27
C PRO A 611 0.87 -32.40 -8.03
N PHE A 612 1.38 -31.17 -8.03
CA PHE A 612 2.79 -30.84 -7.87
C PHE A 612 3.13 -30.22 -6.49
N THR A 613 2.12 -29.87 -5.68
CA THR A 613 2.27 -29.26 -4.36
C THR A 613 1.46 -30.01 -3.29
N GLY A 614 1.96 -30.10 -2.05
CA GLY A 614 1.34 -30.88 -0.95
C GLY A 614 1.87 -32.33 -0.78
N ASP A 615 1.13 -33.19 -0.06
CA ASP A 615 1.61 -34.50 0.44
C ASP A 615 1.54 -35.67 -0.59
N GLY A 616 1.28 -35.38 -1.86
CA GLY A 616 1.10 -36.38 -2.91
C GLY A 616 2.41 -37.04 -3.37
N TRP A 617 2.35 -38.29 -3.87
CA TRP A 617 3.53 -38.99 -4.43
C TRP A 617 4.14 -38.31 -5.66
N VAL A 618 3.36 -37.48 -6.37
CA VAL A 618 3.82 -36.68 -7.52
C VAL A 618 4.50 -35.41 -7.03
N ALA A 619 3.95 -34.71 -6.02
CA ALA A 619 4.57 -33.58 -5.34
C ALA A 619 5.91 -33.99 -4.69
N TRP A 620 5.94 -35.12 -3.97
CA TRP A 620 7.19 -35.71 -3.44
C TRP A 620 8.24 -35.93 -4.54
N LEU A 621 7.82 -36.28 -5.76
CA LEU A 621 8.73 -36.53 -6.87
C LEU A 621 9.11 -35.25 -7.65
N ALA A 622 8.31 -34.19 -7.49
CA ALA A 622 8.53 -32.86 -8.04
C ALA A 622 9.60 -32.09 -7.25
N GLU A 623 9.76 -32.36 -5.95
CA GLU A 623 10.90 -31.89 -5.16
C GLU A 623 12.23 -32.28 -5.85
N PRO A 624 13.10 -31.30 -6.19
CA PRO A 624 14.31 -31.56 -6.97
C PRO A 624 15.23 -32.64 -6.38
N SER A 625 15.44 -32.63 -5.07
CA SER A 625 16.27 -33.60 -4.34
C SER A 625 15.73 -35.03 -4.45
N ASN A 626 14.42 -35.21 -4.36
CA ASN A 626 13.74 -36.50 -4.51
C ASN A 626 13.69 -36.96 -5.98
N GLY A 627 13.40 -36.05 -6.91
CA GLY A 627 13.43 -36.30 -8.35
C GLY A 627 14.82 -36.77 -8.81
N LEU A 628 15.89 -36.13 -8.33
CA LEU A 628 17.28 -36.50 -8.64
C LEU A 628 17.63 -37.88 -8.10
N LEU A 629 17.15 -38.24 -6.90
CA LEU A 629 17.31 -39.58 -6.33
C LEU A 629 16.63 -40.63 -7.22
N VAL A 630 15.38 -40.41 -7.62
CA VAL A 630 14.63 -41.33 -8.50
C VAL A 630 15.33 -41.50 -9.84
N ILE A 631 15.80 -40.41 -10.46
CA ILE A 631 16.59 -40.44 -11.70
C ILE A 631 17.86 -41.26 -11.52
N CYS A 632 18.61 -41.06 -10.44
CA CYS A 632 19.82 -41.82 -10.13
C CYS A 632 19.54 -43.32 -9.97
N VAL A 633 18.44 -43.68 -9.30
CA VAL A 633 18.00 -45.07 -9.14
C VAL A 633 17.65 -45.70 -10.50
N LEU A 634 16.87 -45.01 -11.33
CA LEU A 634 16.48 -45.49 -12.65
C LEU A 634 17.69 -45.63 -13.59
N LEU A 635 18.62 -44.67 -13.56
CA LEU A 635 19.88 -44.73 -14.32
C LEU A 635 20.75 -45.90 -13.87
N ALA A 636 20.90 -46.12 -12.57
CA ALA A 636 21.65 -47.24 -12.03
C ALA A 636 21.04 -48.60 -12.46
N ILE A 637 19.70 -48.73 -12.41
CA ILE A 637 18.99 -49.93 -12.89
C ILE A 637 19.19 -50.12 -14.40
N SER A 638 19.13 -49.06 -15.20
CA SER A 638 19.36 -49.09 -16.65
C SER A 638 20.79 -49.55 -17.00
N ILE A 639 21.79 -49.02 -16.29
CA ILE A 639 23.21 -49.36 -16.47
C ILE A 639 23.48 -50.83 -16.11
N VAL A 640 22.84 -51.33 -15.05
CA VAL A 640 22.97 -52.72 -14.60
C VAL A 640 22.23 -53.69 -15.52
N SER A 641 21.03 -53.34 -15.98
CA SER A 641 20.16 -54.20 -16.80
C SER A 641 20.64 -54.34 -18.25
N GLY A 642 21.40 -53.37 -18.77
CA GLY A 642 22.12 -53.45 -20.04
C GLY A 642 21.20 -53.71 -21.24
N GLY A 643 20.76 -52.64 -21.91
CA GLY A 643 19.86 -52.66 -23.07
C GLY A 643 19.98 -53.91 -23.96
N ARG A 644 18.92 -54.72 -24.01
CA ARG A 644 18.84 -55.91 -24.86
C ARG A 644 18.93 -55.50 -26.33
N SER A 645 20.02 -55.87 -27.00
CA SER A 645 20.06 -55.95 -28.46
C SER A 645 20.55 -57.34 -28.88
N GLN A 646 19.62 -58.13 -29.43
CA GLN A 646 19.92 -59.07 -30.51
C GLN A 646 18.74 -59.06 -31.47
N LEU A 647 18.80 -58.15 -32.45
CA LEU A 647 18.12 -58.33 -33.72
C LEU A 647 18.99 -59.30 -34.53
N GLN A 648 18.52 -60.53 -34.72
CA GLN A 648 19.11 -61.47 -35.68
C GLN A 648 18.68 -61.03 -37.09
N LEU A 649 19.65 -60.57 -37.89
CA LEU A 649 19.51 -60.34 -39.33
C LEU A 649 19.61 -61.68 -40.10
N PRO A 650 19.03 -61.76 -41.31
CA PRO A 650 18.56 -63.00 -41.93
C PRO A 650 19.68 -63.81 -42.60
N PRO A 651 19.49 -65.11 -42.88
CA PRO A 651 20.36 -65.83 -43.80
C PRO A 651 20.02 -65.48 -45.26
N GLU A 652 21.05 -65.12 -46.03
CA GLU A 652 21.04 -65.06 -47.51
C GLU A 652 20.97 -66.47 -48.14
N SER A 653 20.57 -66.45 -49.41
CA SER A 653 19.98 -67.47 -50.30
C SER A 653 20.78 -68.73 -50.65
N ASP A 654 20.03 -69.78 -51.01
CA ASP A 654 20.07 -70.41 -52.35
C ASP A 654 18.65 -70.78 -52.81
#